data_AF-A0A4R9JMQ9-F1
#
_entry.id   AF-A0A4R9JMQ9-F1
#
_cell.length_a   1.000
_cell.length_b   1.000
_cell.length_c   1.000
_cell.angle_alpha   90.00
_cell.angle_beta   90.00
_cell.angle_gamma   90.00
#
_symmetry.space_group_name_H-M   'P 1'
#
loop_
_entity.id
_entity.type
_entity.pdbx_description
1 polymer ?
#
loop_
_entity_poly.entity_id
_entity_poly.type
_entity_poly.pdbx_seq_one_letter_code
_entity_poly.pdbx_strand_id
1 'polypeptide(L)'
;MVQVYQRENRLSRQTNPFPEILEDTVYTRILKDPNYWISQDLEDKIIQIIAQSLDISGILYHLGTESLITNAYDLLPLDDSRIDLVEMIQRLPILIGRLTRAVYLNVKPIADQKVIFVFNYLPEYQEKWYDAVFFQGMLNGLAVLFELKEFKIRMTKTKLFGIHMSHKELGEDIVFGTDSNEYEMDWLEDKLFLSRSRLTKDDITNRHRVMVTSRMDSQLEEISIVDVKDVVRRSRELAIENRDLEAAVEVLKSFKQELEKKQLSMAKDLRLAKNIQKGLIPEIIPDWNGIQFWTGFTPMQEVSGDYYDYFPYNMNKLGVAVCDVSGHGVPAAFITALSKLLFSNFKKSKPSEIFKLINRELLDLVKQQGYTTCVYVLIHDDYKVLYSVAGHPRPILFRAKTGRAEICEGDGTFLGMFPDAGETFLDFQLQLEPGDQLFLYTDGLIEAENDKGLAFGETKLIQIIETCAGKSIQDTVETILTTHKEFTMGTDPMDDITLLGLQLSPRLPEFNLIKAKGEEAYLNKEFQDAVSFYEKAHQILPRELDTQLSYGKALAHSRDFDKAIRLLESYNKFKTNHFKSHSVLGYCYYQMEMFEKAEIEWKKAHSINDSKLSNLYNLAQVYRKLNQKKKMKDVIEKMKRIDPSYIHILPLEKKWESLPDE
;
A
#
# COMPACT_ATOMS: atom_id res chain seq x y z
N MET A 1 -9.35 38.78 -63.27
CA MET A 1 -8.16 39.15 -62.49
C MET A 1 -8.11 40.60 -61.99
N VAL A 2 -9.12 41.47 -62.22
CA VAL A 2 -9.14 42.85 -61.62
C VAL A 2 -10.29 43.07 -60.63
N GLN A 3 -11.34 42.23 -60.62
CA GLN A 3 -12.44 42.32 -59.63
C GLN A 3 -12.24 41.47 -58.36
N VAL A 4 -11.26 40.56 -58.34
CA VAL A 4 -10.84 39.85 -57.11
C VAL A 4 -9.81 40.68 -56.33
N TYR A 5 -9.11 41.59 -57.01
CA TYR A 5 -8.06 42.46 -56.46
C TYR A 5 -8.60 43.72 -55.72
N GLN A 6 -9.90 44.00 -55.78
CA GLN A 6 -10.52 45.14 -55.07
C GLN A 6 -11.19 44.74 -53.75
N ARG A 7 -11.17 43.46 -53.37
CA ARG A 7 -11.58 43.03 -52.02
C ARG A 7 -10.48 43.18 -50.97
N GLU A 8 -9.25 43.52 -51.39
CA GLU A 8 -8.10 43.75 -50.52
C GLU A 8 -7.99 45.17 -49.91
N ASN A 9 -8.92 46.09 -50.20
CA ASN A 9 -8.81 47.49 -49.70
C ASN A 9 -9.93 47.95 -48.74
N ARG A 10 -10.37 47.07 -47.83
CA ARG A 10 -11.06 47.49 -46.59
C ARG A 10 -10.39 46.92 -45.33
N LEU A 11 -9.09 47.12 -45.21
CA LEU A 11 -8.43 47.28 -43.91
C LEU A 11 -8.80 48.67 -43.36
N SER A 12 -10.00 48.81 -42.79
CA SER A 12 -10.34 49.94 -41.92
C SER A 12 -11.63 49.69 -41.13
N ARG A 13 -11.51 48.83 -40.11
CA ARG A 13 -12.13 48.91 -38.78
C ARG A 13 -11.78 47.59 -38.07
N GLN A 14 -10.93 47.65 -37.05
CA GLN A 14 -10.74 46.54 -36.10
C GLN A 14 -12.12 46.19 -35.55
N THR A 15 -12.75 45.18 -36.14
CA THR A 15 -14.00 44.62 -35.64
C THR A 15 -13.58 43.39 -34.86
N ASN A 16 -13.98 43.37 -33.60
CA ASN A 16 -13.73 42.27 -32.70
C ASN A 16 -14.26 40.97 -33.30
N PRO A 17 -13.43 39.94 -33.48
CA PRO A 17 -13.84 38.66 -34.03
C PRO A 17 -14.63 37.80 -33.04
N PHE A 18 -14.73 38.22 -31.77
CA PHE A 18 -15.43 37.51 -30.69
C PHE A 18 -16.56 38.35 -30.05
N PRO A 19 -17.43 39.02 -30.83
CA PRO A 19 -18.36 40.02 -30.28
C PRO A 19 -19.43 39.43 -29.35
N GLU A 20 -19.64 38.10 -29.40
CA GLU A 20 -20.63 37.39 -28.58
C GLU A 20 -20.13 37.06 -27.17
N ILE A 21 -18.80 37.01 -26.97
CA ILE A 21 -18.19 36.63 -25.68
C ILE A 21 -17.19 37.67 -25.15
N LEU A 22 -16.78 38.62 -25.98
CA LEU A 22 -15.79 39.64 -25.66
C LEU A 22 -16.31 41.01 -26.12
N GLU A 23 -16.30 42.02 -25.26
CA GLU A 23 -16.67 43.38 -25.65
C GLU A 23 -15.55 44.06 -26.47
N ASP A 24 -15.90 44.89 -27.46
CA ASP A 24 -14.94 45.58 -28.33
C ASP A 24 -13.91 46.41 -27.55
N THR A 25 -14.31 46.98 -26.43
CA THR A 25 -13.45 47.76 -25.52
C THR A 25 -12.40 46.89 -24.84
N VAL A 26 -12.77 45.68 -24.42
CA VAL A 26 -11.89 44.68 -23.80
C VAL A 26 -10.97 44.07 -24.84
N TYR A 27 -11.51 43.70 -26.01
CA TYR A 27 -10.71 43.24 -27.16
C TYR A 27 -9.64 44.27 -27.55
N THR A 28 -10.02 45.55 -27.60
CA THR A 28 -9.07 46.63 -27.92
C THR A 28 -8.04 46.85 -26.81
N ARG A 29 -8.36 46.56 -25.54
CA ARG A 29 -7.41 46.62 -24.42
C ARG A 29 -6.43 45.46 -24.44
N ILE A 30 -6.90 44.23 -24.68
CA ILE A 30 -6.05 43.05 -24.87
C ILE A 30 -5.03 43.30 -25.98
N LEU A 31 -5.45 43.92 -27.09
CA LEU A 31 -4.55 44.24 -28.20
C LEU A 31 -3.56 45.38 -27.91
N LYS A 32 -3.81 46.24 -26.91
CA LYS A 32 -3.01 47.45 -26.65
C LYS A 32 -2.17 47.36 -25.38
N ASP A 33 -2.57 46.55 -24.42
CA ASP A 33 -1.89 46.35 -23.15
C ASP A 33 -1.46 44.89 -23.02
N PRO A 34 -0.18 44.58 -23.26
CA PRO A 34 0.34 43.21 -23.24
C PRO A 34 0.32 42.55 -21.86
N ASN A 35 0.03 43.29 -20.78
CA ASN A 35 -0.11 42.77 -19.43
C ASN A 35 -1.58 42.70 -18.96
N TYR A 36 -2.54 42.92 -19.86
CA TYR A 36 -3.95 42.93 -19.53
C TYR A 36 -4.46 41.52 -19.25
N TRP A 37 -4.68 41.23 -17.97
CA TRP A 37 -5.11 39.92 -17.50
C TRP A 37 -6.59 39.67 -17.83
N ILE A 38 -6.87 38.55 -18.49
CA ILE A 38 -8.24 38.02 -18.67
C ILE A 38 -8.45 36.80 -17.79
N SER A 39 -9.69 36.55 -17.39
CA SER A 39 -10.02 35.38 -16.59
C SER A 39 -9.87 34.09 -17.41
N GLN A 40 -9.39 33.03 -16.77
CA GLN A 40 -9.26 31.68 -17.34
C GLN A 40 -10.54 31.21 -18.08
N ASP A 41 -11.73 31.45 -17.53
CA ASP A 41 -13.01 31.07 -18.16
C ASP A 41 -13.31 31.82 -19.48
N LEU A 42 -12.84 33.06 -19.62
CA LEU A 42 -12.98 33.85 -20.84
C LEU A 42 -11.93 33.42 -21.88
N GLU A 43 -10.72 33.12 -21.41
CA GLU A 43 -9.65 32.54 -22.22
C GLU A 43 -10.07 31.19 -22.80
N ASP A 44 -10.61 30.30 -21.98
CA ASP A 44 -11.12 28.98 -22.39
C ASP A 44 -12.26 29.10 -23.41
N LYS A 45 -13.17 30.08 -23.25
CA LYS A 45 -14.27 30.33 -24.23
C LYS A 45 -13.76 30.89 -25.56
N ILE A 46 -12.79 31.80 -25.53
CA ILE A 46 -12.12 32.30 -26.74
C ILE A 46 -11.41 31.14 -27.45
N ILE A 47 -10.67 30.32 -26.70
CA ILE A 47 -9.99 29.12 -27.20
C ILE A 47 -11.01 28.13 -27.77
N GLN A 48 -12.17 27.92 -27.13
CA GLN A 48 -13.18 26.97 -27.58
C GLN A 48 -13.88 27.42 -28.88
N ILE A 49 -14.15 28.72 -29.05
CA ILE A 49 -14.68 29.28 -30.31
C ILE A 49 -13.63 29.20 -31.42
N ILE A 50 -12.36 29.49 -31.12
CA ILE A 50 -11.25 29.34 -32.07
C ILE A 50 -11.03 27.86 -32.44
N ALA A 51 -11.11 26.94 -31.47
CA ALA A 51 -10.95 25.50 -31.66
C ALA A 51 -12.06 24.87 -32.51
N GLN A 52 -13.27 25.44 -32.46
CA GLN A 52 -14.36 25.08 -33.38
C GLN A 52 -14.09 25.54 -34.83
N SER A 53 -13.13 26.45 -35.04
CA SER A 53 -12.78 27.01 -36.35
C SER A 53 -11.52 26.42 -37.01
N LEU A 54 -11.14 25.19 -36.62
CA LEU A 54 -9.96 24.39 -37.02
C LEU A 54 -8.74 24.56 -36.11
N ASP A 55 -8.16 23.42 -35.76
CA ASP A 55 -6.81 23.32 -35.19
C ASP A 55 -5.77 23.70 -36.24
N ILE A 56 -5.53 25.01 -36.33
CA ILE A 56 -4.67 25.60 -37.34
C ILE A 56 -3.19 25.26 -37.15
N SER A 57 -2.77 24.73 -36.00
CA SER A 57 -1.36 24.37 -35.75
C SER A 57 -0.90 23.29 -36.73
N GLY A 58 -1.67 22.21 -36.86
CA GLY A 58 -1.39 21.18 -37.87
C GLY A 58 -1.40 21.76 -39.28
N ILE A 59 -2.39 22.59 -39.61
CA ILE A 59 -2.54 23.20 -40.93
C ILE A 59 -1.36 24.13 -41.27
N LEU A 60 -0.88 24.92 -40.31
CA LEU A 60 0.20 25.89 -40.48
C LEU A 60 1.57 25.22 -40.48
N TYR A 61 1.75 24.16 -39.69
CA TYR A 61 2.89 23.25 -39.79
C TYR A 61 2.96 22.65 -41.21
N HIS A 62 1.85 22.09 -41.69
CA HIS A 62 1.76 21.55 -43.05
C HIS A 62 2.00 22.62 -44.12
N LEU A 63 1.44 23.83 -43.96
CA LEU A 63 1.63 24.94 -44.89
C LEU A 63 3.10 25.35 -44.96
N GLY A 64 3.81 25.38 -43.82
CA GLY A 64 5.25 25.64 -43.76
C GLY A 64 6.06 24.59 -44.52
N THR A 65 5.80 23.30 -44.25
CA THR A 65 6.46 22.18 -44.93
C THR A 65 6.19 22.18 -46.44
N GLU A 66 4.92 22.30 -46.84
CA GLU A 66 4.49 22.29 -48.24
C GLU A 66 4.99 23.51 -49.02
N SER A 67 4.96 24.69 -48.40
CA SER A 67 5.47 25.93 -49.00
C SER A 67 6.96 25.82 -49.28
N LEU A 68 7.74 25.22 -48.36
CA LEU A 68 9.15 24.97 -48.61
C LEU A 68 9.33 24.00 -49.78
N ILE A 69 8.73 22.81 -49.72
CA ILE A 69 8.95 21.75 -50.72
C ILE A 69 8.56 22.25 -52.12
N THR A 70 7.45 22.99 -52.23
CA THR A 70 6.97 23.52 -53.51
C THR A 70 7.90 24.60 -54.08
N ASN A 71 8.37 25.53 -53.25
CA ASN A 71 9.14 26.69 -53.70
C ASN A 71 10.66 26.45 -53.73
N ALA A 72 11.17 25.46 -53.00
CA ALA A 72 12.56 25.02 -53.07
C ALA A 72 12.94 24.54 -54.48
N TYR A 73 11.96 24.00 -55.23
CA TYR A 73 12.13 23.71 -56.66
C TYR A 73 12.71 24.90 -57.39
N ASP A 74 12.18 26.11 -57.17
CA ASP A 74 12.56 27.34 -57.86
C ASP A 74 13.96 27.86 -57.45
N LEU A 75 14.54 27.34 -56.36
CA LEU A 75 15.90 27.65 -55.88
C LEU A 75 16.98 26.73 -56.47
N LEU A 76 16.57 25.57 -57.02
CA LEU A 76 17.50 24.66 -57.70
C LEU A 76 18.07 25.32 -58.97
N PRO A 77 19.28 24.90 -59.41
CA PRO A 77 19.91 25.46 -60.60
C PRO A 77 19.10 25.13 -61.85
N LEU A 78 19.22 25.97 -62.88
CA LEU A 78 18.58 25.75 -64.18
C LEU A 78 19.44 24.88 -65.12
N ASP A 79 20.71 24.68 -64.78
CA ASP A 79 21.68 23.86 -65.51
C ASP A 79 21.86 22.49 -64.82
N ASP A 80 22.76 21.65 -65.36
CA ASP A 80 23.04 20.29 -64.86
C ASP A 80 23.75 20.23 -63.50
N SER A 81 23.85 21.35 -62.79
CA SER A 81 24.44 21.37 -61.46
C SER A 81 23.49 20.75 -60.42
N ARG A 82 24.10 20.21 -59.36
CA ARG A 82 23.38 19.61 -58.23
C ARG A 82 23.68 20.42 -56.98
N ILE A 83 22.73 20.44 -56.05
CA ILE A 83 22.82 21.15 -54.78
C ILE A 83 22.76 20.14 -53.64
N ASP A 84 23.65 20.27 -52.67
CA ASP A 84 23.58 19.53 -51.40
C ASP A 84 22.78 20.32 -50.33
N LEU A 85 22.52 19.69 -49.18
CA LEU A 85 21.77 20.31 -48.10
C LEU A 85 22.40 21.63 -47.62
N VAL A 86 23.73 21.70 -47.53
CA VAL A 86 24.45 22.87 -47.03
C VAL A 86 24.28 24.05 -47.98
N GLU A 87 24.42 23.82 -49.29
CA GLU A 87 24.21 24.84 -50.30
C GLU A 87 22.73 25.26 -50.38
N MET A 88 21.77 24.35 -50.17
CA MET A 88 20.36 24.71 -50.08
C MET A 88 20.08 25.61 -48.87
N ILE A 89 20.65 25.28 -47.71
CA ILE A 89 20.52 26.07 -46.48
C ILE A 89 20.99 27.51 -46.71
N GLN A 90 22.08 27.71 -47.45
CA GLN A 90 22.58 29.05 -47.80
C GLN A 90 21.63 29.83 -48.70
N ARG A 91 20.77 29.15 -49.48
CA ARG A 91 19.76 29.77 -50.35
C ARG A 91 18.42 30.05 -49.62
N LEU A 92 18.17 29.46 -48.46
CA LEU A 92 16.91 29.63 -47.71
C LEU A 92 16.56 31.07 -47.30
N PRO A 93 17.50 31.97 -46.95
CA PRO A 93 17.17 33.37 -46.70
C PRO A 93 16.45 34.06 -47.87
N ILE A 94 16.81 33.70 -49.11
CA ILE A 94 16.16 34.21 -50.33
C ILE A 94 14.71 33.73 -50.39
N LEU A 95 14.48 32.47 -50.02
CA LEU A 95 13.14 31.89 -50.01
C LEU A 95 12.26 32.55 -48.95
N ILE A 96 12.76 32.68 -47.72
CA ILE A 96 12.02 33.34 -46.64
C ILE A 96 11.63 34.76 -47.03
N GLY A 97 12.54 35.54 -47.61
CA GLY A 97 12.23 36.89 -48.08
C GLY A 97 11.18 36.94 -49.20
N ARG A 98 10.96 35.85 -49.94
CA ARG A 98 9.87 35.73 -50.96
C ARG A 98 8.56 35.24 -50.34
N LEU A 99 8.63 34.31 -49.40
CA LEU A 99 7.47 33.68 -48.77
C LEU A 99 6.77 34.61 -47.77
N THR A 100 7.55 35.41 -47.04
CA THR A 100 7.03 36.32 -46.03
C THR A 100 7.67 37.69 -46.18
N ARG A 101 6.83 38.73 -46.09
CA ARG A 101 7.28 40.14 -46.04
C ARG A 101 7.49 40.63 -44.59
N ALA A 102 7.33 39.76 -43.60
CA ALA A 102 7.33 40.12 -42.19
C ALA A 102 8.61 39.67 -41.45
N VAL A 103 9.32 38.68 -41.98
CA VAL A 103 10.44 38.01 -41.30
C VAL A 103 11.63 37.86 -42.24
N TYR A 104 12.84 38.04 -41.71
CA TYR A 104 14.07 37.66 -42.39
C TYR A 104 14.77 36.55 -41.61
N LEU A 105 15.33 35.60 -42.35
CA LEU A 105 16.07 34.47 -41.81
C LEU A 105 17.57 34.74 -41.89
N ASN A 106 18.27 34.63 -40.77
CA ASN A 106 19.72 34.61 -40.71
C ASN A 106 20.20 33.20 -40.36
N VAL A 107 21.23 32.71 -41.04
CA VAL A 107 21.76 31.35 -40.88
C VAL A 107 23.18 31.44 -40.34
N LYS A 108 23.44 30.79 -39.20
CA LYS A 108 24.75 30.74 -38.55
C LYS A 108 25.27 29.29 -38.57
N PRO A 109 26.27 28.95 -39.39
CA PRO A 109 26.89 27.63 -39.34
C PRO A 109 27.68 27.47 -38.03
N ILE A 110 27.53 26.33 -37.36
CA ILE A 110 28.33 25.99 -36.16
C ILE A 110 29.40 24.95 -36.49
N ALA A 111 29.05 23.95 -37.31
CA ALA A 111 29.94 22.88 -37.79
C ALA A 111 29.37 22.29 -39.10
N ASP A 112 30.10 21.37 -39.75
CA ASP A 112 29.72 20.80 -41.07
C ASP A 112 28.33 20.13 -41.11
N GLN A 113 27.79 19.74 -39.95
CA GLN A 113 26.50 19.04 -39.78
C GLN A 113 25.55 19.72 -38.77
N LYS A 114 25.80 21.00 -38.48
CA LYS A 114 25.06 21.75 -37.46
C LYS A 114 24.90 23.22 -37.80
N VAL A 115 23.65 23.70 -37.78
CA VAL A 115 23.29 25.06 -38.18
C VAL A 115 22.26 25.66 -37.23
N ILE A 116 22.37 26.97 -36.96
CA ILE A 116 21.33 27.77 -36.28
C ILE A 116 20.60 28.65 -37.29
N PHE A 117 19.28 28.55 -37.30
CA PHE A 117 18.35 29.41 -38.02
C PHE A 117 17.78 30.46 -37.06
N VAL A 118 18.02 31.73 -37.34
CA VAL A 118 17.55 32.87 -36.55
C VAL A 118 16.52 33.63 -37.36
N PHE A 119 15.24 33.47 -37.01
CA PHE A 119 14.13 34.19 -37.63
C PHE A 119 13.88 35.49 -36.87
N ASN A 120 14.06 36.61 -37.57
CA ASN A 120 13.91 37.94 -37.02
C ASN A 120 12.74 38.65 -37.71
N TYR A 121 11.84 39.21 -36.91
CA TYR A 121 10.74 40.00 -37.44
C TYR A 121 11.23 41.39 -37.83
N LEU A 122 10.69 41.91 -38.94
CA LEU A 122 10.88 43.31 -39.27
C LEU A 122 10.16 44.19 -38.21
N PRO A 123 10.70 45.37 -37.85
CA PRO A 123 10.18 46.17 -36.75
C PRO A 123 8.69 46.54 -36.84
N GLU A 124 8.15 46.58 -38.06
CA GLU A 124 6.77 46.95 -38.37
C GLU A 124 5.76 45.81 -38.15
N TYR A 125 6.25 44.58 -37.94
CA TYR A 125 5.42 43.39 -37.81
C TYR A 125 5.52 42.81 -36.41
N GLN A 126 4.37 42.44 -35.85
CA GLN A 126 4.30 41.69 -34.60
C GLN A 126 4.34 40.20 -34.90
N GLU A 127 5.16 39.51 -34.12
CA GLU A 127 5.21 38.05 -34.11
C GLU A 127 3.87 37.46 -33.68
N LYS A 128 3.49 36.35 -34.31
CA LYS A 128 2.33 35.56 -33.88
C LYS A 128 2.76 34.13 -33.57
N TRP A 129 2.05 33.49 -32.65
CA TRP A 129 2.39 32.16 -32.16
C TRP A 129 2.46 31.11 -33.29
N TYR A 130 1.63 31.26 -34.31
CA TYR A 130 1.60 30.34 -35.43
C TYR A 130 2.81 30.49 -36.39
N ASP A 131 3.54 31.60 -36.33
CA ASP A 131 4.74 31.79 -37.13
C ASP A 131 5.85 30.84 -36.66
N ALA A 132 5.93 30.57 -35.35
CA ALA A 132 6.82 29.55 -34.81
C ALA A 132 6.49 28.15 -35.35
N VAL A 133 5.22 27.77 -35.34
CA VAL A 133 4.74 26.51 -35.92
C VAL A 133 5.07 26.42 -37.41
N PHE A 134 4.87 27.51 -38.16
CA PHE A 134 5.20 27.60 -39.58
C PHE A 134 6.70 27.44 -39.84
N PHE A 135 7.58 28.08 -39.06
CA PHE A 135 9.03 27.96 -39.22
C PHE A 135 9.52 26.54 -38.91
N GLN A 136 9.01 25.92 -37.85
CA GLN A 136 9.33 24.53 -37.51
C GLN A 136 8.91 23.59 -38.64
N GLY A 137 7.67 23.73 -39.14
CA GLY A 137 7.17 22.96 -40.29
C GLY A 137 8.02 23.18 -41.54
N MET A 138 8.46 24.41 -41.79
CA MET A 138 9.37 24.72 -42.88
C MET A 138 10.70 23.98 -42.73
N LEU A 139 11.40 24.08 -41.59
CA LEU A 139 12.69 23.39 -41.40
C LEU A 139 12.56 21.87 -41.46
N ASN A 140 11.46 21.29 -40.95
CA ASN A 140 11.17 19.86 -41.13
C ASN A 140 10.96 19.49 -42.60
N GLY A 141 10.31 20.36 -43.39
CA GLY A 141 10.19 20.19 -44.83
C GLY A 141 11.53 20.12 -45.55
N LEU A 142 12.57 20.77 -45.01
CA LEU A 142 13.93 20.71 -45.56
C LEU A 142 14.53 19.32 -45.35
N ALA A 143 14.34 18.75 -44.16
CA ALA A 143 14.80 17.41 -43.85
C ALA A 143 14.08 16.36 -44.71
N VAL A 144 12.77 16.54 -44.92
CA VAL A 144 11.98 15.68 -45.81
C VAL A 144 12.45 15.80 -47.27
N LEU A 145 12.74 17.01 -47.75
CA LEU A 145 13.20 17.27 -49.11
C LEU A 145 14.51 16.53 -49.44
N PHE A 146 15.41 16.43 -48.45
CA PHE A 146 16.68 15.72 -48.57
C PHE A 146 16.63 14.29 -48.02
N GLU A 147 15.45 13.72 -47.75
CA GLU A 147 15.28 12.35 -47.24
C GLU A 147 16.22 11.99 -46.07
N LEU A 148 16.45 12.94 -45.16
CA LEU A 148 17.37 12.73 -44.04
C LEU A 148 16.84 11.62 -43.13
N LYS A 149 17.63 10.54 -42.97
CA LYS A 149 17.27 9.40 -42.12
C LYS A 149 17.24 9.78 -40.63
N GLU A 150 18.21 10.58 -40.20
CA GLU A 150 18.36 11.01 -38.81
C GLU A 150 18.71 12.50 -38.77
N PHE A 151 17.82 13.30 -38.18
CA PHE A 151 18.00 14.72 -37.96
C PHE A 151 17.26 15.16 -36.69
N LYS A 152 17.69 16.28 -36.11
CA LYS A 152 17.07 16.87 -34.93
C LYS A 152 16.94 18.38 -35.11
N ILE A 153 15.74 18.91 -34.87
CA ILE A 153 15.47 20.35 -34.87
C ILE A 153 14.98 20.73 -33.49
N ARG A 154 15.62 21.73 -32.87
CA ARG A 154 15.26 22.23 -31.55
C ARG A 154 15.10 23.73 -31.58
N MET A 155 13.99 24.24 -31.08
CA MET A 155 13.89 25.65 -30.75
C MET A 155 14.73 25.92 -29.49
N THR A 156 15.56 26.96 -29.52
CA THR A 156 16.42 27.33 -28.38
C THR A 156 16.03 28.67 -27.78
N LYS A 157 15.42 29.56 -28.58
CA LYS A 157 14.93 30.86 -28.13
C LYS A 157 13.62 31.22 -28.83
N THR A 158 12.73 31.90 -28.12
CA THR A 158 11.51 32.47 -28.71
C THR A 158 11.15 33.83 -28.13
N LYS A 159 10.63 34.70 -29.00
CA LYS A 159 10.11 36.01 -28.63
C LYS A 159 8.67 35.96 -28.06
N LEU A 160 7.96 34.83 -28.24
CA LEU A 160 6.62 34.62 -27.68
C LEU A 160 6.64 34.58 -26.15
N PHE A 161 5.74 35.35 -25.54
CA PHE A 161 5.49 35.33 -24.09
C PHE A 161 4.17 34.61 -23.81
N GLY A 162 4.21 33.54 -23.00
CA GLY A 162 3.04 33.06 -22.27
C GLY A 162 1.88 32.39 -23.04
N ILE A 163 2.03 32.04 -24.32
CA ILE A 163 1.04 31.21 -25.03
C ILE A 163 1.63 29.81 -25.22
N HIS A 164 1.12 28.87 -24.43
CA HIS A 164 1.55 27.48 -24.38
C HIS A 164 1.10 26.72 -25.64
N MET A 165 2.01 26.52 -26.59
CA MET A 165 1.98 25.29 -27.38
C MET A 165 2.27 24.11 -26.44
N SER A 166 1.56 23.00 -26.61
CA SER A 166 1.69 21.81 -25.78
C SER A 166 3.17 21.43 -25.59
N HIS A 167 3.55 21.32 -24.31
CA HIS A 167 4.90 21.19 -23.74
C HIS A 167 5.82 20.05 -24.25
N LYS A 168 5.50 19.35 -25.36
CA LYS A 168 6.32 18.23 -25.87
C LYS A 168 7.26 18.59 -27.02
N GLU A 169 6.92 19.54 -27.90
CA GLU A 169 7.73 19.82 -29.10
C GLU A 169 8.86 20.83 -28.88
N LEU A 170 8.75 21.63 -27.83
CA LEU A 170 9.57 22.82 -27.64
C LEU A 170 10.86 22.54 -26.82
N GLY A 171 10.90 21.47 -26.02
CA GLY A 171 12.06 21.12 -25.19
C GLY A 171 12.12 21.91 -23.87
N GLU A 172 12.81 21.36 -22.87
CA GLU A 172 12.77 21.85 -21.48
C GLU A 172 13.65 23.09 -21.20
N ASP A 173 14.49 23.51 -22.15
CA ASP A 173 15.55 24.53 -21.97
C ASP A 173 15.37 25.83 -22.79
N ILE A 174 14.15 26.18 -23.23
CA ILE A 174 13.94 27.37 -24.09
C ILE A 174 14.04 28.68 -23.30
N VAL A 175 14.73 29.66 -23.89
CA VAL A 175 14.72 31.04 -23.42
C VAL A 175 13.56 31.82 -24.05
N PHE A 176 12.62 32.27 -23.21
CA PHE A 176 11.48 33.11 -23.61
C PHE A 176 11.82 34.60 -23.60
N GLY A 177 11.11 35.37 -24.42
CA GLY A 177 11.19 36.83 -24.44
C GLY A 177 12.41 37.40 -25.15
N THR A 178 12.95 36.67 -26.12
CA THR A 178 14.09 37.11 -26.93
C THR A 178 13.66 38.03 -28.07
N ASP A 179 14.59 38.58 -28.85
CA ASP A 179 14.25 39.43 -30.01
C ASP A 179 13.94 38.64 -31.30
N SER A 180 14.19 37.33 -31.28
CA SER A 180 14.11 36.43 -32.43
C SER A 180 13.68 35.02 -32.01
N ASN A 181 13.24 34.22 -32.99
CA ASN A 181 13.12 32.77 -32.81
C ASN A 181 14.38 32.09 -33.33
N GLU A 182 15.03 31.29 -32.49
CA GLU A 182 16.23 30.54 -32.84
C GLU A 182 15.94 29.03 -32.86
N TYR A 183 16.30 28.39 -33.98
CA TYR A 183 16.22 26.95 -34.15
C TYR A 183 17.60 26.38 -34.46
N GLU A 184 17.98 25.33 -33.75
CA GLU A 184 19.18 24.55 -33.99
C GLU A 184 18.79 23.27 -34.75
N MET A 185 19.48 23.01 -35.86
CA MET A 185 19.32 21.78 -36.65
C MET A 185 20.64 21.02 -36.73
N ASP A 186 20.59 19.74 -36.35
CA ASP A 186 21.68 18.76 -36.43
C ASP A 186 21.25 17.60 -37.34
N TRP A 187 22.15 17.06 -38.18
CA TRP A 187 21.85 15.89 -39.04
C TRP A 187 23.08 14.98 -39.24
N LEU A 188 22.86 13.73 -39.68
CA LEU A 188 23.93 12.76 -39.99
C LEU A 188 24.25 12.69 -41.51
N GLU A 189 25.47 12.24 -41.86
CA GLU A 189 26.15 12.34 -43.18
C GLU A 189 25.52 11.61 -44.39
N ASP A 190 24.23 11.77 -44.63
CA ASP A 190 23.64 11.38 -45.90
C ASP A 190 23.95 12.44 -46.97
N LYS A 191 24.97 12.19 -47.80
CA LYS A 191 25.31 13.05 -48.97
C LYS A 191 24.27 12.87 -50.08
N LEU A 192 23.15 13.56 -49.90
CA LEU A 192 22.04 13.62 -50.84
C LEU A 192 22.12 14.91 -51.66
N PHE A 193 22.00 14.76 -52.98
CA PHE A 193 22.04 15.86 -53.94
C PHE A 193 20.70 15.99 -54.66
N LEU A 194 20.27 17.23 -54.86
CA LEU A 194 19.06 17.59 -55.60
C LEU A 194 19.42 18.27 -56.93
N SER A 195 18.70 17.93 -58.00
CA SER A 195 18.83 18.60 -59.30
C SER A 195 17.51 18.62 -60.09
N ARG A 196 17.45 19.49 -61.10
CA ARG A 196 16.32 19.61 -62.03
C ARG A 196 16.48 18.79 -63.31
N SER A 197 17.71 18.44 -63.73
CA SER A 197 17.96 17.94 -65.09
C SER A 197 18.59 16.55 -65.12
N ARG A 198 17.70 15.53 -65.14
CA ARG A 198 17.86 14.26 -65.86
C ARG A 198 16.46 13.69 -66.10
N LEU A 199 15.65 14.40 -66.88
CA LEU A 199 14.28 13.98 -67.23
C LEU A 199 14.23 13.67 -68.72
N THR A 200 13.77 12.48 -69.06
CA THR A 200 13.53 12.09 -70.46
C THR A 200 12.32 12.83 -71.02
N LYS A 201 12.16 12.89 -72.35
CA LYS A 201 11.01 13.58 -72.98
C LYS A 201 9.64 13.07 -72.51
N ASP A 202 9.56 11.81 -72.05
CA ASP A 202 8.34 11.22 -71.52
C ASP A 202 8.01 11.75 -70.11
N ASP A 203 9.02 12.09 -69.31
CA ASP A 203 8.86 12.61 -67.94
C ASP A 203 8.30 14.05 -67.89
N ILE A 204 8.41 14.81 -68.99
CA ILE A 204 8.01 16.23 -69.10
C ILE A 204 6.50 16.39 -69.41
N THR A 205 5.82 15.30 -69.77
CA THR A 205 4.42 15.36 -70.25
C THR A 205 3.38 15.61 -69.16
N ASN A 206 3.75 15.48 -67.87
CA ASN A 206 2.90 15.84 -66.75
C ASN A 206 3.29 17.21 -66.17
N ARG A 207 2.30 18.10 -65.98
CA ARG A 207 2.45 19.50 -65.50
C ARG A 207 2.89 19.63 -64.03
N HIS A 208 3.66 18.70 -63.50
CA HIS A 208 4.13 18.71 -62.11
C HIS A 208 5.63 19.03 -62.05
N ARG A 209 6.04 19.73 -60.99
CA ARG A 209 7.47 20.01 -60.74
C ARG A 209 8.12 18.70 -60.30
N VAL A 210 9.12 18.24 -61.03
CA VAL A 210 9.78 16.95 -60.80
C VAL A 210 11.20 17.18 -60.29
N MET A 211 11.59 16.49 -59.22
CA MET A 211 12.94 16.56 -58.65
C MET A 211 13.67 15.24 -58.83
N VAL A 212 14.97 15.33 -59.07
CA VAL A 212 15.88 14.18 -59.07
C VAL A 212 16.67 14.19 -57.79
N THR A 213 16.51 13.16 -56.94
CA THR A 213 17.38 12.91 -55.80
C THR A 213 18.43 11.88 -56.19
N SER A 214 19.69 12.14 -55.84
CA SER A 214 20.78 11.18 -56.05
C SER A 214 21.61 11.03 -54.78
N ARG A 215 21.84 9.78 -54.38
CA ARG A 215 22.70 9.41 -53.25
C ARG A 215 23.99 8.81 -53.80
N MET A 216 25.14 9.28 -53.33
CA MET A 216 26.41 8.63 -53.65
C MET A 216 26.73 7.60 -52.58
N ASP A 217 26.52 6.32 -52.88
CA ASP A 217 27.06 5.24 -52.07
C ASP A 217 28.05 4.42 -52.92
N SER A 218 29.33 4.66 -52.63
CA SER A 218 30.60 4.04 -53.06
C SER A 218 30.79 3.32 -54.42
N GLN A 219 29.81 3.18 -55.32
CA GLN A 219 30.00 2.85 -56.75
C GLN A 219 28.71 2.86 -57.62
N LEU A 220 27.52 3.12 -57.09
CA LEU A 220 26.26 3.20 -57.85
C LEU A 220 25.49 4.49 -57.53
N GLU A 221 25.14 5.30 -58.54
CA GLU A 221 24.19 6.42 -58.39
C GLU A 221 22.77 5.85 -58.41
N GLU A 222 22.08 5.87 -57.26
CA GLU A 222 20.65 5.61 -57.21
C GLU A 222 19.92 6.93 -57.52
N ILE A 223 19.13 6.94 -58.61
CA ILE A 223 18.40 8.10 -59.10
C ILE A 223 16.92 7.85 -58.83
N SER A 224 16.31 8.69 -57.99
CA SER A 224 14.86 8.66 -57.79
C SER A 224 14.21 9.90 -58.39
N ILE A 225 13.11 9.69 -59.13
CA ILE A 225 12.28 10.75 -59.71
C ILE A 225 11.07 10.88 -58.81
N VAL A 226 10.88 12.05 -58.20
CA VAL A 226 9.78 12.27 -57.25
C VAL A 226 8.95 13.47 -57.67
N ASP A 227 7.63 13.30 -57.70
CA ASP A 227 6.67 14.39 -57.88
C ASP A 227 6.57 15.19 -56.58
N VAL A 228 6.77 16.50 -56.67
CA VAL A 228 6.62 17.43 -55.53
C VAL A 228 5.27 17.25 -54.82
N LYS A 229 4.19 16.93 -55.54
CA LYS A 229 2.88 16.67 -54.92
C LYS A 229 2.85 15.39 -54.08
N ASP A 230 3.57 14.35 -54.48
CA ASP A 230 3.62 13.09 -53.72
C ASP A 230 4.44 13.23 -52.43
N VAL A 231 5.52 14.01 -52.46
CA VAL A 231 6.30 14.35 -51.24
C VAL A 231 5.43 15.12 -50.25
N VAL A 232 4.69 16.12 -50.73
CA VAL A 232 3.76 16.91 -49.90
C VAL A 232 2.67 16.03 -49.32
N ARG A 233 2.08 15.12 -50.11
CA ARG A 233 1.04 14.19 -49.64
C ARG A 233 1.56 13.25 -48.55
N ARG A 234 2.72 12.62 -48.75
CA ARG A 234 3.33 11.69 -47.79
C ARG A 234 3.73 12.40 -46.49
N SER A 235 4.20 13.64 -46.57
CA SER A 235 4.49 14.48 -45.40
C SER A 235 3.23 14.81 -44.59
N ARG A 236 2.08 15.04 -45.26
CA ARG A 236 0.79 15.26 -44.58
C ARG A 236 0.32 14.04 -43.81
N GLU A 237 0.41 12.84 -44.39
CA GLU A 237 -0.03 11.58 -43.76
C GLU A 237 0.74 11.28 -42.46
N LEU A 238 2.08 11.40 -42.48
CA LEU A 238 2.95 11.13 -41.32
C LEU A 238 2.71 12.05 -40.12
N ALA A 239 2.36 13.31 -40.38
CA ALA A 239 2.15 14.30 -39.32
C ALA A 239 0.79 14.15 -38.63
N ILE A 240 -0.23 13.62 -39.31
CA ILE A 240 -1.50 13.22 -38.67
C ILE A 240 -1.26 12.05 -37.71
N GLU A 241 -0.49 11.05 -38.15
CA GLU A 241 -0.17 9.86 -37.36
C GLU A 241 0.60 10.20 -36.06
N ASN A 242 1.57 11.11 -36.13
CA ASN A 242 2.33 11.56 -34.96
C ASN A 242 1.45 12.27 -33.91
N ARG A 243 0.52 13.12 -34.35
CA ARG A 243 -0.40 13.83 -33.46
C ARG A 243 -1.30 12.87 -32.69
N ASP A 244 -1.84 11.87 -33.37
CA ASP A 244 -2.70 10.87 -32.74
C ASP A 244 -1.94 10.04 -31.70
N LEU A 245 -0.67 9.74 -31.98
CA LEU A 245 0.22 9.06 -31.03
C LEU A 245 0.46 9.88 -29.76
N GLU A 246 0.67 11.19 -29.88
CA GLU A 246 0.90 12.06 -28.71
C GLU A 246 -0.34 12.17 -27.81
N ALA A 247 -1.52 12.29 -28.40
CA ALA A 247 -2.79 12.30 -27.69
C ALA A 247 -3.01 10.98 -26.93
N ALA A 248 -2.71 9.84 -27.56
CA ALA A 248 -2.77 8.54 -26.91
C ALA A 248 -1.82 8.42 -25.71
N VAL A 249 -0.58 8.94 -25.83
CA VAL A 249 0.38 8.95 -24.72
C VAL A 249 -0.12 9.77 -23.52
N GLU A 250 -0.79 10.90 -23.75
CA GLU A 250 -1.30 11.74 -22.65
C GLU A 250 -2.46 11.08 -21.91
N VAL A 251 -3.36 10.42 -22.65
CA VAL A 251 -4.45 9.60 -22.08
C VAL A 251 -3.87 8.43 -21.26
N LEU A 252 -2.82 7.76 -21.75
CA LEU A 252 -2.16 6.69 -20.99
C LEU A 252 -1.53 7.19 -19.69
N LYS A 253 -0.93 8.39 -19.69
CA LYS A 253 -0.38 9.01 -18.47
C LYS A 253 -1.46 9.32 -17.45
N SER A 254 -2.60 9.87 -17.87
CA SER A 254 -3.70 10.18 -16.95
C SER A 254 -4.31 8.91 -16.32
N PHE A 255 -4.49 7.85 -17.13
CA PHE A 255 -4.92 6.54 -16.61
C PHE A 255 -3.92 5.95 -15.62
N LYS A 256 -2.62 6.05 -15.90
CA LYS A 256 -1.58 5.60 -14.95
C LYS A 256 -1.68 6.33 -13.61
N GLN A 257 -1.82 7.66 -13.63
CA GLN A 257 -1.94 8.46 -12.40
C GLN A 257 -3.21 8.12 -11.62
N GLU A 258 -4.34 7.89 -12.29
CA GLU A 258 -5.58 7.48 -11.63
C GLU A 258 -5.44 6.09 -10.99
N LEU A 259 -4.79 5.16 -11.68
CA LEU A 259 -4.49 3.82 -11.17
C LEU A 259 -3.59 3.87 -9.92
N GLU A 260 -2.52 4.68 -9.95
CA GLU A 260 -1.63 4.88 -8.80
C GLU A 260 -2.36 5.46 -7.59
N LYS A 261 -3.24 6.46 -7.80
CA LYS A 261 -4.06 7.02 -6.72
C LYS A 261 -5.01 5.99 -6.12
N LYS A 262 -5.66 5.16 -6.96
CA LYS A 262 -6.54 4.07 -6.49
C LYS A 262 -5.75 3.02 -5.71
N GLN A 263 -4.59 2.58 -6.21
CA GLN A 263 -3.71 1.64 -5.50
C GLN A 263 -3.27 2.18 -4.14
N LEU A 264 -2.89 3.46 -4.05
CA LEU A 264 -2.51 4.08 -2.79
C LEU A 264 -3.68 4.13 -1.78
N SER A 265 -4.90 4.40 -2.25
CA SER A 265 -6.08 4.37 -1.39
C SER A 265 -6.37 2.96 -0.87
N MET A 266 -6.35 1.95 -1.75
CA MET A 266 -6.56 0.56 -1.38
C MET A 266 -5.49 0.05 -0.41
N ALA A 267 -4.24 0.44 -0.59
CA ALA A 267 -3.16 0.09 0.33
C ALA A 267 -3.36 0.69 1.74
N LYS A 268 -3.93 1.90 1.84
CA LYS A 268 -4.30 2.49 3.14
C LYS A 268 -5.41 1.70 3.83
N ASP A 269 -6.45 1.32 3.09
CA ASP A 269 -7.57 0.55 3.63
C ASP A 269 -7.12 -0.85 4.11
N LEU A 270 -6.25 -1.52 3.34
CA LEU A 270 -5.66 -2.80 3.74
C LEU A 270 -4.79 -2.69 5.00
N ARG A 271 -3.99 -1.62 5.14
CA ARG A 271 -3.22 -1.37 6.37
C ARG A 271 -4.11 -1.13 7.58
N LEU A 272 -5.23 -0.44 7.40
CA LEU A 272 -6.20 -0.26 8.48
C LEU A 272 -6.82 -1.61 8.89
N ALA A 273 -7.22 -2.43 7.91
CA ALA A 273 -7.75 -3.77 8.16
C ALA A 273 -6.73 -4.66 8.89
N LYS A 274 -5.45 -4.61 8.50
CA LYS A 274 -4.35 -5.30 9.21
C LYS A 274 -4.28 -4.91 10.68
N ASN A 275 -4.33 -3.62 10.97
CA ASN A 275 -4.25 -3.14 12.36
C ASN A 275 -5.45 -3.60 13.20
N ILE A 276 -6.63 -3.69 12.60
CA ILE A 276 -7.82 -4.25 13.26
C ILE A 276 -7.59 -5.74 13.53
N GLN A 277 -7.15 -6.51 12.52
CA GLN A 277 -6.91 -7.95 12.67
C GLN A 277 -5.82 -8.28 13.69
N LYS A 278 -4.75 -7.49 13.76
CA LYS A 278 -3.72 -7.61 14.81
C LYS A 278 -4.29 -7.50 16.22
N GLY A 279 -5.34 -6.69 16.42
CA GLY A 279 -6.03 -6.61 17.70
C GLY A 279 -6.97 -7.79 17.97
N LEU A 280 -7.33 -8.55 16.95
CA LEU A 280 -8.19 -9.73 17.06
C LEU A 280 -7.37 -10.98 17.39
N ILE A 281 -6.27 -11.23 16.68
CA ILE A 281 -5.46 -12.44 16.87
C ILE A 281 -4.53 -12.24 18.09
N PRO A 282 -4.52 -13.12 19.09
CA PRO A 282 -3.68 -12.95 20.27
C PRO A 282 -2.19 -13.09 19.91
N GLU A 283 -1.37 -12.11 20.29
CA GLU A 283 0.08 -12.19 20.10
C GLU A 283 0.71 -13.37 20.86
N ILE A 284 0.16 -13.71 22.03
CA ILE A 284 0.63 -14.79 22.90
C ILE A 284 -0.57 -15.49 23.53
N ILE A 285 -0.58 -16.82 23.51
CA ILE A 285 -1.48 -17.63 24.34
C ILE A 285 -0.81 -17.87 25.69
N PRO A 286 -1.46 -17.54 26.83
CA PRO A 286 -0.89 -17.79 28.15
C PRO A 286 -0.83 -19.29 28.46
N ASP A 287 0.16 -19.71 29.26
CA ASP A 287 0.24 -21.09 29.72
C ASP A 287 -0.99 -21.44 30.57
N TRP A 288 -1.45 -22.68 30.45
CA TRP A 288 -2.67 -23.14 31.14
C TRP A 288 -2.44 -24.51 31.78
N ASN A 289 -2.55 -24.59 33.11
CA ASN A 289 -2.40 -25.83 33.90
C ASN A 289 -1.15 -26.65 33.57
N GLY A 290 -0.03 -26.01 33.23
CA GLY A 290 1.21 -26.67 32.84
C GLY A 290 1.36 -26.98 31.36
N ILE A 291 0.38 -26.62 30.55
CA ILE A 291 0.50 -26.62 29.09
C ILE A 291 1.10 -25.28 28.65
N GLN A 292 2.20 -25.36 27.92
CA GLN A 292 2.92 -24.24 27.36
C GLN A 292 2.56 -24.09 25.89
N PHE A 293 2.32 -22.87 25.42
CA PHE A 293 1.92 -22.58 24.04
C PHE A 293 2.98 -21.76 23.32
N TRP A 294 3.18 -22.07 22.03
CA TRP A 294 4.01 -21.26 21.14
C TRP A 294 3.47 -21.24 19.72
N THR A 295 3.57 -20.10 19.05
CA THR A 295 2.94 -19.84 17.76
C THR A 295 3.94 -19.29 16.75
N GLY A 296 3.89 -19.83 15.53
CA GLY A 296 4.41 -19.22 14.32
C GLY A 296 3.27 -18.74 13.46
N PHE A 297 3.26 -17.46 13.10
CA PHE A 297 2.21 -16.87 12.26
C PHE A 297 2.84 -15.94 11.23
N THR A 298 2.77 -16.33 9.96
CA THR A 298 3.34 -15.61 8.83
C THR A 298 2.25 -15.39 7.77
N PRO A 299 1.61 -14.20 7.75
CA PRO A 299 0.59 -13.92 6.76
C PRO A 299 1.22 -13.65 5.38
N MET A 300 0.55 -14.11 4.31
CA MET A 300 0.90 -13.91 2.91
C MET A 300 0.70 -12.45 2.49
N GLN A 301 -0.39 -11.82 2.94
CA GLN A 301 -0.75 -10.44 2.62
C GLN A 301 -0.82 -9.58 3.88
N GLU A 302 -1.24 -8.31 3.73
CA GLU A 302 -1.47 -7.42 4.87
C GLU A 302 -2.56 -7.96 5.82
N VAL A 303 -3.50 -8.75 5.29
CA VAL A 303 -4.63 -9.33 6.01
C VAL A 303 -4.70 -10.81 5.70
N SER A 304 -4.76 -11.63 6.75
CA SER A 304 -4.72 -13.10 6.69
C SER A 304 -6.12 -13.72 6.74
N GLY A 305 -6.36 -14.84 6.08
CA GLY A 305 -7.52 -15.71 6.34
C GLY A 305 -7.32 -16.55 7.61
N ASP A 306 -6.08 -16.99 7.83
CA ASP A 306 -5.67 -17.75 9.00
C ASP A 306 -5.88 -16.99 10.31
N TYR A 307 -6.28 -17.75 11.34
CA TYR A 307 -6.17 -17.30 12.71
C TYR A 307 -6.09 -18.47 13.69
N TYR A 308 -5.61 -18.14 14.88
CA TYR A 308 -5.69 -19.02 16.04
C TYR A 308 -6.24 -18.24 17.24
N ASP A 309 -6.83 -18.96 18.19
CA ASP A 309 -7.31 -18.35 19.43
C ASP A 309 -7.48 -19.38 20.54
N TYR A 310 -7.69 -18.87 21.76
CA TYR A 310 -8.00 -19.67 22.95
C TYR A 310 -9.30 -19.19 23.61
N PHE A 311 -10.11 -20.14 24.07
CA PHE A 311 -11.46 -19.92 24.58
C PHE A 311 -11.61 -20.57 25.96
N PRO A 312 -11.34 -19.82 27.05
CA PRO A 312 -11.54 -20.33 28.41
C PRO A 312 -13.04 -20.58 28.70
N TYR A 313 -13.39 -21.81 29.05
CA TYR A 313 -14.75 -22.15 29.45
C TYR A 313 -14.99 -21.79 30.91
N ASN A 314 -14.08 -22.26 31.75
CA ASN A 314 -13.97 -22.07 33.19
C ASN A 314 -12.51 -22.37 33.59
N MET A 315 -12.23 -22.60 34.89
CA MET A 315 -10.88 -22.96 35.35
C MET A 315 -10.41 -24.36 34.90
N ASN A 316 -11.31 -25.20 34.38
CA ASN A 316 -11.08 -26.62 34.18
C ASN A 316 -11.08 -27.03 32.70
N LYS A 317 -11.44 -26.13 31.80
CA LYS A 317 -11.46 -26.40 30.36
C LYS A 317 -10.98 -25.22 29.55
N LEU A 318 -10.13 -25.52 28.57
CA LEU A 318 -9.61 -24.57 27.60
C LEU A 318 -9.92 -25.06 26.18
N GLY A 319 -10.64 -24.25 25.42
CA GLY A 319 -10.75 -24.41 23.98
C GLY A 319 -9.57 -23.76 23.28
N VAL A 320 -9.09 -24.35 22.20
CA VAL A 320 -8.04 -23.81 21.33
C VAL A 320 -8.45 -24.09 19.89
N ALA A 321 -8.36 -23.10 19.03
CA ALA A 321 -8.68 -23.25 17.61
C ALA A 321 -7.53 -22.77 16.74
N VAL A 322 -7.32 -23.47 15.63
CA VAL A 322 -6.59 -22.96 14.46
C VAL A 322 -7.54 -23.12 13.29
N CYS A 323 -7.82 -22.04 12.60
CA CYS A 323 -8.71 -22.04 11.46
C CYS A 323 -8.08 -21.27 10.31
N ASP A 324 -8.44 -21.68 9.10
CA ASP A 324 -8.12 -21.01 7.85
C ASP A 324 -9.44 -20.65 7.15
N VAL A 325 -9.51 -19.47 6.56
CA VAL A 325 -10.71 -18.92 5.92
C VAL A 325 -10.47 -18.83 4.43
N SER A 326 -11.39 -19.37 3.65
CA SER A 326 -11.30 -19.36 2.19
C SER A 326 -11.19 -17.94 1.62
N GLY A 327 -10.20 -17.72 0.76
CA GLY A 327 -9.95 -16.43 0.11
C GLY A 327 -8.94 -15.57 0.87
N HIS A 328 -8.74 -14.34 0.42
CA HIS A 328 -7.73 -13.45 1.02
C HIS A 328 -8.25 -12.01 1.15
N GLY A 329 -7.53 -11.19 1.91
CA GLY A 329 -7.83 -9.77 2.07
C GLY A 329 -9.03 -9.50 2.99
N VAL A 330 -9.73 -8.38 2.73
CA VAL A 330 -10.76 -7.86 3.64
C VAL A 330 -11.94 -8.82 3.88
N PRO A 331 -12.51 -9.50 2.86
CA PRO A 331 -13.61 -10.44 3.08
C PRO A 331 -13.24 -11.61 4.01
N ALA A 332 -12.03 -12.17 3.85
CA ALA A 332 -11.54 -13.26 4.70
C ALA A 332 -11.44 -12.80 6.17
N ALA A 333 -10.87 -11.62 6.43
CA ALA A 333 -10.80 -11.09 7.79
C ALA A 333 -12.16 -10.84 8.46
N PHE A 334 -13.21 -10.53 7.69
CA PHE A 334 -14.56 -10.43 8.26
C PHE A 334 -15.07 -11.79 8.73
N ILE A 335 -14.84 -12.85 7.96
CA ILE A 335 -15.20 -14.22 8.35
C ILE A 335 -14.34 -14.67 9.53
N THR A 336 -13.05 -14.35 9.56
CA THR A 336 -12.16 -14.57 10.72
C THR A 336 -12.74 -13.97 12.00
N ALA A 337 -13.12 -12.68 11.96
CA ALA A 337 -13.69 -11.99 13.11
C ALA A 337 -15.02 -12.60 13.56
N LEU A 338 -15.88 -12.97 12.61
CA LEU A 338 -17.16 -13.60 12.89
C LEU A 338 -16.99 -15.00 13.48
N SER A 339 -16.16 -15.84 12.87
CA SER A 339 -15.85 -17.19 13.31
C SER A 339 -15.32 -17.20 14.74
N LYS A 340 -14.35 -16.32 15.04
CA LYS A 340 -13.81 -16.10 16.39
C LYS A 340 -14.91 -15.73 17.41
N LEU A 341 -15.82 -14.82 17.04
CA LEU A 341 -16.93 -14.42 17.90
C LEU A 341 -17.86 -15.61 18.20
N LEU A 342 -18.16 -16.43 17.20
CA LEU A 342 -19.01 -17.61 17.36
C LEU A 342 -18.36 -18.66 18.29
N PHE A 343 -17.07 -18.93 18.13
CA PHE A 343 -16.33 -19.82 19.05
C PHE A 343 -16.32 -19.31 20.49
N SER A 344 -16.24 -18.00 20.69
CA SER A 344 -16.30 -17.39 22.03
C SER A 344 -17.67 -17.56 22.70
N ASN A 345 -18.74 -17.52 21.90
CA ASN A 345 -20.12 -17.60 22.38
C ASN A 345 -20.60 -19.04 22.61
N PHE A 346 -20.16 -19.99 21.80
CA PHE A 346 -20.61 -21.38 21.89
C PHE A 346 -19.73 -22.21 22.82
N LYS A 347 -20.29 -22.54 23.99
CA LYS A 347 -19.67 -23.43 24.97
C LYS A 347 -20.39 -24.77 25.04
N LYS A 348 -19.79 -25.83 24.46
CA LYS A 348 -20.34 -27.20 24.45
C LYS A 348 -19.35 -28.23 24.99
N SER A 349 -19.87 -29.40 25.33
CA SER A 349 -19.04 -30.48 25.91
C SER A 349 -18.19 -31.20 24.86
N LYS A 350 -18.56 -31.07 23.58
CA LYS A 350 -17.97 -31.75 22.43
C LYS A 350 -17.65 -30.73 21.33
N PRO A 351 -16.42 -30.73 20.78
CA PRO A 351 -16.05 -29.91 19.63
C PRO A 351 -16.99 -30.02 18.43
N SER A 352 -17.46 -31.22 18.07
CA SER A 352 -18.38 -31.45 16.95
C SER A 352 -19.70 -30.67 17.09
N GLU A 353 -20.23 -30.56 18.31
CA GLU A 353 -21.45 -29.78 18.59
C GLU A 353 -21.23 -28.27 18.40
N ILE A 354 -20.01 -27.78 18.68
CA ILE A 354 -19.62 -26.39 18.42
C ILE A 354 -19.59 -26.16 16.92
N PHE A 355 -18.93 -27.03 16.17
CA PHE A 355 -18.87 -26.98 14.71
C PHE A 355 -20.27 -27.03 14.07
N LYS A 356 -21.17 -27.90 14.55
CA LYS A 356 -22.58 -27.94 14.11
C LYS A 356 -23.27 -26.57 14.25
N LEU A 357 -23.07 -25.89 15.37
CA LEU A 357 -23.67 -24.56 15.61
C LEU A 357 -23.00 -23.49 14.74
N ILE A 358 -21.67 -23.46 14.69
CA ILE A 358 -20.91 -22.48 13.91
C ILE A 358 -21.24 -22.62 12.42
N ASN A 359 -21.30 -23.85 11.88
CA ASN A 359 -21.67 -24.10 10.50
C ASN A 359 -23.00 -23.44 10.14
N ARG A 360 -24.02 -23.62 10.99
CA ARG A 360 -25.35 -23.02 10.77
C ARG A 360 -25.31 -21.49 10.83
N GLU A 361 -24.68 -20.91 11.85
CA GLU A 361 -24.60 -19.45 11.97
C GLU A 361 -23.79 -18.82 10.83
N LEU A 362 -22.70 -19.47 10.38
CA LEU A 362 -21.93 -19.00 9.24
C LEU A 362 -22.75 -19.04 7.95
N LEU A 363 -23.52 -20.10 7.70
CA LEU A 363 -24.42 -20.18 6.53
C LEU A 363 -25.50 -19.09 6.54
N ASP A 364 -26.02 -18.74 7.72
CA ASP A 364 -27.05 -17.71 7.85
C ASP A 364 -26.49 -16.29 7.68
N LEU A 365 -25.27 -16.05 8.18
CA LEU A 365 -24.62 -14.73 8.21
C LEU A 365 -23.82 -14.44 6.93
N VAL A 366 -23.16 -15.44 6.37
CA VAL A 366 -22.30 -15.32 5.17
C VAL A 366 -23.10 -15.77 3.95
N LYS A 367 -23.79 -14.82 3.30
CA LYS A 367 -24.65 -15.08 2.14
C LYS A 367 -23.92 -15.21 0.80
N GLN A 368 -22.59 -15.12 0.79
CA GLN A 368 -21.73 -15.30 -0.38
C GLN A 368 -20.84 -16.53 -0.20
N GLN A 369 -20.06 -16.91 -1.23
CA GLN A 369 -19.09 -18.01 -1.10
C GLN A 369 -18.00 -17.62 -0.08
N GLY A 370 -18.02 -18.25 1.09
CA GLY A 370 -17.00 -18.10 2.12
C GLY A 370 -17.17 -19.21 3.14
N TYR A 371 -16.11 -19.99 3.34
CA TYR A 371 -16.07 -21.10 4.29
C TYR A 371 -14.79 -21.03 5.11
N THR A 372 -14.72 -21.82 6.17
CA THR A 372 -13.53 -21.93 6.99
C THR A 372 -13.19 -23.39 7.25
N THR A 373 -11.92 -23.74 7.08
CA THR A 373 -11.36 -24.96 7.64
C THR A 373 -11.01 -24.69 9.10
N CYS A 374 -11.18 -25.66 9.99
CA CYS A 374 -10.74 -25.48 11.36
C CYS A 374 -10.42 -26.78 12.07
N VAL A 375 -9.47 -26.74 13.00
CA VAL A 375 -9.32 -27.72 14.06
C VAL A 375 -9.61 -27.06 15.40
N TYR A 376 -10.49 -27.68 16.18
CA TYR A 376 -10.83 -27.22 17.52
C TYR A 376 -10.50 -28.28 18.55
N VAL A 377 -9.72 -27.88 19.55
CA VAL A 377 -9.21 -28.72 20.62
C VAL A 377 -9.78 -28.22 21.95
N LEU A 378 -10.48 -29.10 22.65
CA LEU A 378 -11.00 -28.87 24.00
C LEU A 378 -10.18 -29.67 25.00
N ILE A 379 -9.39 -28.96 25.80
CA ILE A 379 -8.48 -29.52 26.78
C ILE A 379 -9.14 -29.46 28.17
N HIS A 380 -9.14 -30.58 28.88
CA HIS A 380 -9.63 -30.72 30.25
C HIS A 380 -8.49 -30.58 31.27
N ASP A 381 -8.84 -30.39 32.53
CA ASP A 381 -7.91 -30.25 33.67
C ASP A 381 -7.13 -31.53 33.99
N ASP A 382 -7.68 -32.69 33.65
CA ASP A 382 -7.01 -33.98 33.67
C ASP A 382 -6.14 -34.25 32.43
N TYR A 383 -5.95 -33.24 31.57
CA TYR A 383 -5.19 -33.31 30.32
C TYR A 383 -5.79 -34.25 29.27
N LYS A 384 -7.05 -34.66 29.46
CA LYS A 384 -7.84 -35.25 28.39
C LYS A 384 -8.12 -34.19 27.34
N VAL A 385 -7.87 -34.55 26.09
CA VAL A 385 -8.12 -33.69 24.94
C VAL A 385 -9.23 -34.31 24.10
N LEU A 386 -10.28 -33.53 23.86
CA LEU A 386 -11.29 -33.81 22.84
C LEU A 386 -11.06 -32.88 21.67
N TYR A 387 -11.09 -33.36 20.45
CA TYR A 387 -10.92 -32.48 19.28
C TYR A 387 -11.79 -32.92 18.11
N SER A 388 -12.09 -31.98 17.22
CA SER A 388 -12.77 -32.23 15.95
C SER A 388 -12.05 -31.45 14.86
N VAL A 389 -12.06 -32.01 13.65
CA VAL A 389 -11.48 -31.41 12.44
C VAL A 389 -12.62 -31.06 11.48
N ALA A 390 -12.52 -29.93 10.79
CA ALA A 390 -13.45 -29.49 9.77
C ALA A 390 -12.65 -29.04 8.54
N GLY A 391 -12.41 -29.96 7.61
CA GLY A 391 -11.67 -29.71 6.36
C GLY A 391 -10.22 -29.25 6.53
N HIS A 392 -9.64 -29.37 7.72
CA HIS A 392 -8.35 -28.79 8.10
C HIS A 392 -7.25 -29.86 8.20
N PRO A 393 -5.96 -29.50 8.09
CA PRO A 393 -4.89 -30.43 8.42
C PRO A 393 -5.05 -31.05 9.81
N ARG A 394 -4.73 -32.35 9.92
CA ARG A 394 -4.92 -33.12 11.16
C ARG A 394 -3.79 -32.78 12.16
N PRO A 395 -4.10 -32.71 13.46
CA PRO A 395 -3.07 -32.46 14.47
C PRO A 395 -1.93 -33.49 14.43
N ILE A 396 -0.72 -33.07 14.74
CA ILE A 396 0.42 -33.98 14.96
C ILE A 396 0.70 -34.08 16.45
N LEU A 397 0.67 -35.30 16.98
CA LEU A 397 0.97 -35.60 18.38
C LEU A 397 2.37 -36.22 18.49
N PHE A 398 3.25 -35.56 19.22
CA PHE A 398 4.54 -36.12 19.61
C PHE A 398 4.46 -36.71 21.01
N ARG A 399 4.85 -37.98 21.13
CA ARG A 399 4.89 -38.73 22.38
C ARG A 399 6.29 -38.70 22.97
N ALA A 400 6.46 -38.02 24.09
CA ALA A 400 7.78 -37.89 24.73
C ALA A 400 8.33 -39.24 25.19
N LYS A 401 7.46 -40.16 25.63
CA LYS A 401 7.86 -41.51 26.08
C LYS A 401 8.49 -42.35 24.97
N THR A 402 8.01 -42.23 23.74
CA THR A 402 8.47 -43.05 22.61
C THR A 402 9.42 -42.29 21.68
N GLY A 403 9.44 -40.95 21.77
CA GLY A 403 10.18 -40.09 20.86
C GLY A 403 9.61 -40.11 19.43
N ARG A 404 8.32 -40.44 19.27
CA ARG A 404 7.65 -40.57 17.98
C ARG A 404 6.55 -39.54 17.81
N ALA A 405 6.39 -39.05 16.58
CA ALA A 405 5.26 -38.20 16.20
C ALA A 405 4.28 -38.96 15.31
N GLU A 406 2.99 -38.79 15.58
CA GLU A 406 1.89 -39.44 14.84
C GLU A 406 0.86 -38.39 14.39
N ILE A 407 0.32 -38.58 13.19
CA ILE A 407 -0.81 -37.77 12.71
C ILE A 407 -2.07 -38.30 13.38
N CYS A 408 -2.78 -37.41 14.05
CA CYS A 408 -4.03 -37.74 14.74
C CYS A 408 -5.12 -38.12 13.73
N GLU A 409 -6.11 -38.89 14.17
CA GLU A 409 -7.32 -39.14 13.38
C GLU A 409 -8.10 -37.83 13.19
N GLY A 410 -8.81 -37.69 12.08
CA GLY A 410 -9.61 -36.51 11.82
C GLY A 410 -10.31 -36.62 10.47
N ASP A 411 -11.59 -36.27 10.47
CA ASP A 411 -12.47 -36.23 9.30
C ASP A 411 -13.53 -35.15 9.53
N GLY A 412 -14.13 -34.64 8.45
CA GLY A 412 -15.11 -33.57 8.47
C GLY A 412 -14.93 -32.57 7.32
N THR A 413 -16.02 -31.99 6.84
CA THR A 413 -16.00 -31.03 5.73
C THR A 413 -15.80 -29.57 6.21
N PHE A 414 -15.89 -28.60 5.31
CA PHE A 414 -15.72 -27.18 5.61
C PHE A 414 -16.88 -26.62 6.46
N LEU A 415 -16.56 -25.68 7.36
CA LEU A 415 -17.58 -24.91 8.10
C LEU A 415 -18.13 -23.79 7.24
N GLY A 416 -19.45 -23.62 7.24
CA GLY A 416 -20.15 -22.54 6.53
C GLY A 416 -20.39 -22.82 5.05
N MET A 417 -20.03 -24.00 4.53
CA MET A 417 -20.18 -24.34 3.10
C MET A 417 -21.44 -25.16 2.81
N PHE A 418 -21.71 -26.21 3.60
CA PHE A 418 -22.81 -27.13 3.33
C PHE A 418 -23.80 -27.18 4.51
N PRO A 419 -25.13 -27.08 4.27
CA PRO A 419 -26.14 -27.14 5.34
C PRO A 419 -26.09 -28.43 6.18
N ASP A 420 -25.73 -29.55 5.55
CA ASP A 420 -25.63 -30.88 6.15
C ASP A 420 -24.23 -31.22 6.69
N ALA A 421 -23.25 -30.30 6.58
CA ALA A 421 -21.88 -30.48 7.09
C ALA A 421 -21.82 -30.89 8.56
N GLY A 422 -22.83 -30.48 9.33
CA GLY A 422 -22.98 -30.85 10.74
C GLY A 422 -22.80 -32.34 10.99
N GLU A 423 -23.36 -33.20 10.15
CA GLU A 423 -23.32 -34.66 10.34
C GLU A 423 -21.97 -35.30 10.00
N THR A 424 -21.02 -34.53 9.45
CA THR A 424 -19.67 -35.01 9.11
C THR A 424 -18.66 -34.80 10.24
N PHE A 425 -18.95 -33.92 11.20
CA PHE A 425 -18.01 -33.60 12.28
C PHE A 425 -17.98 -34.68 13.34
N LEU A 426 -16.81 -35.26 13.58
CA LEU A 426 -16.58 -36.32 14.55
C LEU A 426 -15.67 -35.85 15.68
N ASP A 427 -15.96 -36.29 16.91
CA ASP A 427 -15.09 -36.05 18.06
C ASP A 427 -14.11 -37.20 18.24
N PHE A 428 -12.84 -36.84 18.33
CA PHE A 428 -11.75 -37.73 18.67
C PHE A 428 -11.19 -37.37 20.04
N GLN A 429 -10.45 -38.30 20.65
CA GLN A 429 -9.89 -38.08 21.97
C GLN A 429 -8.47 -38.61 22.10
N LEU A 430 -7.66 -37.91 22.88
CA LEU A 430 -6.33 -38.34 23.30
C LEU A 430 -6.08 -37.90 24.74
N GLN A 431 -5.10 -38.53 25.38
CA GLN A 431 -4.61 -38.15 26.69
C GLN A 431 -3.20 -37.59 26.53
N LEU A 432 -2.96 -36.36 27.00
CA LEU A 432 -1.61 -35.81 27.06
C LEU A 432 -0.91 -36.31 28.32
N GLU A 433 0.38 -36.64 28.18
CA GLU A 433 1.27 -36.97 29.30
C GLU A 433 2.42 -35.96 29.40
N PRO A 434 3.04 -35.77 30.58
CA PRO A 434 4.15 -34.84 30.73
C PRO A 434 5.26 -35.06 29.69
N GLY A 435 5.58 -33.99 28.95
CA GLY A 435 6.54 -33.96 27.85
C GLY A 435 5.90 -34.04 26.47
N ASP A 436 4.68 -34.56 26.34
CA ASP A 436 3.99 -34.67 25.05
C ASP A 436 3.74 -33.29 24.43
N GLN A 437 3.79 -33.24 23.10
CA GLN A 437 3.55 -32.03 22.32
C GLN A 437 2.46 -32.28 21.29
N LEU A 438 1.58 -31.31 21.08
CA LEU A 438 0.55 -31.35 20.03
C LEU A 438 0.73 -30.12 19.14
N PHE A 439 0.70 -30.34 17.82
CA PHE A 439 0.88 -29.30 16.82
C PHE A 439 -0.39 -29.18 15.97
N LEU A 440 -0.89 -27.96 15.86
CA LEU A 440 -2.01 -27.56 15.00
C LEU A 440 -1.45 -26.60 13.94
N TYR A 441 -1.78 -26.79 12.67
CA TYR A 441 -1.16 -26.04 11.59
C TYR A 441 -2.10 -25.90 10.38
N THR A 442 -1.85 -24.88 9.56
CA THR A 442 -2.54 -24.66 8.29
C THR A 442 -1.76 -25.30 7.13
N ASP A 443 -2.47 -25.57 6.05
CA ASP A 443 -1.94 -26.21 4.84
C ASP A 443 -0.81 -25.40 4.19
N GLY A 444 -0.85 -24.06 4.28
CA GLY A 444 0.24 -23.20 3.84
C GLY A 444 1.63 -23.57 4.39
N LEU A 445 1.71 -24.25 5.55
CA LEU A 445 2.98 -24.79 6.08
C LEU A 445 3.50 -26.00 5.29
N ILE A 446 2.62 -26.92 4.88
CA ILE A 446 2.99 -28.20 4.26
C ILE A 446 2.96 -28.14 2.75
N GLU A 447 2.17 -27.26 2.16
CA GLU A 447 2.03 -27.06 0.72
C GLU A 447 3.11 -26.12 0.14
N ALA A 448 3.79 -25.35 1.00
CA ALA A 448 4.87 -24.46 0.56
C ALA A 448 5.96 -25.21 -0.22
N GLU A 449 6.27 -24.71 -1.41
CA GLU A 449 7.20 -25.33 -2.34
C GLU A 449 8.61 -24.70 -2.29
N ASN A 450 9.62 -25.48 -2.65
CA ASN A 450 10.95 -24.96 -2.96
C ASN A 450 11.10 -24.56 -4.44
N ASP A 451 12.30 -24.14 -4.85
CA ASP A 451 12.62 -23.79 -6.25
C ASP A 451 12.41 -24.91 -7.28
N LYS A 452 12.31 -26.15 -6.82
CA LYS A 452 12.06 -27.31 -7.67
C LYS A 452 10.58 -27.69 -7.72
N GLY A 453 9.70 -26.89 -7.11
CA GLY A 453 8.27 -27.19 -7.02
C GLY A 453 7.96 -28.38 -6.12
N LEU A 454 8.84 -28.72 -5.17
CA LEU A 454 8.59 -29.78 -4.20
C LEU A 454 8.03 -29.17 -2.92
N ALA A 455 6.84 -29.60 -2.53
CA ALA A 455 6.20 -29.21 -1.28
C ALA A 455 7.01 -29.63 -0.04
N PHE A 456 6.92 -28.87 1.05
CA PHE A 456 7.58 -29.14 2.32
C PHE A 456 7.14 -30.50 2.89
N GLY A 457 5.82 -30.73 2.89
CA GLY A 457 5.16 -31.99 3.18
C GLY A 457 5.14 -32.42 4.66
N GLU A 458 4.11 -33.17 5.02
CA GLU A 458 3.89 -33.67 6.39
C GLU A 458 5.03 -34.58 6.89
N THR A 459 5.61 -35.38 5.99
CA THR A 459 6.70 -36.32 6.36
C THR A 459 7.92 -35.58 6.91
N LYS A 460 8.28 -34.44 6.32
CA LYS A 460 9.41 -33.63 6.78
C LYS A 460 9.08 -32.95 8.10
N LEU A 461 7.85 -32.43 8.24
CA LEU A 461 7.39 -31.84 9.49
C LEU A 461 7.51 -32.82 10.66
N ILE A 462 7.04 -34.07 10.48
CA ILE A 462 7.18 -35.16 11.46
C ILE A 462 8.65 -35.41 11.82
N GLN A 463 9.54 -35.51 10.83
CA GLN A 463 10.97 -35.73 11.07
C GLN A 463 11.61 -34.61 11.89
N ILE A 464 11.25 -33.35 11.62
CA ILE A 464 11.77 -32.20 12.39
C ILE A 464 11.27 -32.26 13.83
N ILE A 465 9.98 -32.56 14.04
CA ILE A 465 9.41 -32.73 15.38
C ILE A 465 10.15 -33.83 16.15
N GLU A 466 10.36 -35.00 15.54
CA GLU A 466 11.09 -36.11 16.16
C GLU A 466 12.55 -35.77 16.48
N THR A 467 13.25 -35.03 15.61
CA THR A 467 14.64 -34.60 15.87
C THR A 467 14.75 -33.52 16.96
N CYS A 468 13.66 -32.82 17.25
CA CYS A 468 13.56 -31.87 18.35
C CYS A 468 13.14 -32.51 19.68
N ALA A 469 13.11 -33.84 19.79
CA ALA A 469 12.80 -34.55 21.02
C ALA A 469 13.59 -34.00 22.23
N GLY A 470 12.86 -33.67 23.31
CA GLY A 470 13.41 -33.13 24.54
C GLY A 470 13.65 -31.61 24.55
N LYS A 471 13.47 -30.92 23.42
CA LYS A 471 13.47 -29.44 23.37
C LYS A 471 12.17 -28.85 23.91
N SER A 472 12.19 -27.55 24.21
CA SER A 472 10.98 -26.81 24.55
C SER A 472 10.07 -26.65 23.34
N ILE A 473 8.78 -26.40 23.57
CA ILE A 473 7.83 -26.12 22.49
C ILE A 473 8.22 -24.90 21.66
N GLN A 474 8.80 -23.88 22.31
CA GLN A 474 9.32 -22.68 21.64
C GLN A 474 10.43 -23.06 20.65
N ASP A 475 11.48 -23.74 21.14
CA ASP A 475 12.63 -24.12 20.32
C ASP A 475 12.19 -25.04 19.16
N THR A 476 11.20 -25.89 19.39
CA THR A 476 10.68 -26.83 18.39
C THR A 476 9.94 -26.07 17.28
N VAL A 477 9.02 -25.18 17.62
CA VAL A 477 8.29 -24.35 16.64
C VAL A 477 9.24 -23.42 15.89
N GLU A 478 10.18 -22.77 16.58
CA GLU A 478 11.20 -21.92 15.94
C GLU A 478 12.09 -22.73 14.98
N THR A 479 12.51 -23.94 15.36
CA THR A 479 13.26 -24.83 14.47
C THR A 479 12.45 -25.19 13.22
N ILE A 480 11.17 -25.53 13.36
CA ILE A 480 10.28 -25.82 12.23
C ILE A 480 10.21 -24.63 11.28
N LEU A 481 9.96 -23.42 11.79
CA LEU A 481 9.86 -22.21 10.96
C LEU A 481 11.18 -21.85 10.28
N THR A 482 12.31 -22.00 10.97
CA THR A 482 13.63 -21.77 10.38
C THR A 482 13.91 -22.76 9.26
N THR A 483 13.71 -24.06 9.50
CA THR A 483 13.90 -25.10 8.48
C THR A 483 12.93 -24.94 7.31
N HIS A 484 11.69 -24.52 7.57
CA HIS A 484 10.71 -24.18 6.55
C HIS A 484 11.20 -23.03 5.66
N LYS A 485 11.64 -21.92 6.27
CA LYS A 485 12.17 -20.76 5.53
C LYS A 485 13.43 -21.09 4.71
N GLU A 486 14.31 -21.93 5.24
CA GLU A 486 15.49 -22.41 4.51
C GLU A 486 15.08 -23.29 3.32
N PHE A 487 14.07 -24.15 3.49
CA PHE A 487 13.56 -25.02 2.44
C PHE A 487 12.93 -24.24 1.28
N THR A 488 12.15 -23.20 1.59
CA THR A 488 11.54 -22.32 0.57
C THR A 488 12.52 -21.27 0.03
N MET A 489 13.78 -21.29 0.47
CA MET A 489 14.82 -20.30 0.13
C MET A 489 14.41 -18.84 0.38
N GLY A 490 13.47 -18.62 1.30
CA GLY A 490 12.94 -17.30 1.60
C GLY A 490 12.13 -16.65 0.47
N THR A 491 11.56 -17.42 -0.46
CA THR A 491 10.55 -16.91 -1.39
C THR A 491 9.34 -16.38 -0.62
N ASP A 492 8.61 -15.45 -1.23
CA ASP A 492 7.36 -14.96 -0.64
C ASP A 492 6.39 -16.13 -0.40
N PRO A 493 5.67 -16.15 0.74
CA PRO A 493 4.69 -17.20 1.02
C PRO A 493 3.65 -17.27 -0.10
N MET A 494 3.31 -18.49 -0.52
CA MET A 494 2.21 -18.72 -1.47
C MET A 494 0.83 -18.69 -0.79
N ASP A 495 0.81 -18.89 0.52
CA ASP A 495 -0.37 -18.83 1.37
C ASP A 495 0.01 -18.38 2.80
N ASP A 496 -0.99 -18.15 3.65
CA ASP A 496 -0.81 -17.88 5.06
C ASP A 496 -0.25 -19.11 5.79
N ILE A 497 0.67 -18.90 6.73
CA ILE A 497 1.31 -19.97 7.49
C ILE A 497 1.03 -19.79 8.96
N THR A 498 0.30 -20.75 9.55
CA THR A 498 0.02 -20.82 10.97
C THR A 498 0.49 -22.14 11.54
N LEU A 499 1.26 -22.07 12.63
CA LEU A 499 1.71 -23.22 13.41
C LEU A 499 1.55 -22.92 14.89
N LEU A 500 0.66 -23.64 15.56
CA LEU A 500 0.46 -23.59 17.00
C LEU A 500 0.95 -24.89 17.64
N GLY A 501 2.01 -24.79 18.44
CA GLY A 501 2.50 -25.85 19.28
C GLY A 501 2.00 -25.71 20.71
N LEU A 502 1.60 -26.82 21.32
CA LEU A 502 1.36 -26.91 22.76
C LEU A 502 2.14 -28.08 23.36
N GLN A 503 2.64 -27.92 24.59
CA GLN A 503 3.42 -28.94 25.28
C GLN A 503 2.96 -29.04 26.74
N LEU A 504 2.63 -30.25 27.18
CA LEU A 504 2.47 -30.50 28.61
C LEU A 504 3.85 -30.55 29.25
N SER A 505 4.14 -29.67 30.22
CA SER A 505 5.48 -29.53 30.76
C SER A 505 6.01 -30.86 31.32
N PRO A 506 7.22 -31.31 30.94
CA PRO A 506 7.82 -32.53 31.49
C PRO A 506 8.08 -32.41 33.00
N ARG A 507 8.18 -31.18 33.52
CA ARG A 507 8.39 -30.87 34.94
C ARG A 507 7.09 -30.60 35.69
N LEU A 508 5.93 -30.90 35.10
CA LEU A 508 4.64 -30.68 35.73
C LEU A 508 4.49 -31.35 37.12
N PRO A 509 4.92 -32.61 37.35
CA PRO A 509 4.82 -33.22 38.68
C PRO A 509 5.62 -32.46 39.74
N GLU A 510 6.82 -32.00 39.38
CA GLU A 510 7.68 -31.19 40.25
C GLU A 510 7.04 -29.83 40.54
N PHE A 511 6.53 -29.16 39.49
CA PHE A 511 5.82 -27.89 39.61
C PHE A 511 4.62 -27.98 40.56
N ASN A 512 3.76 -29.00 40.40
CA ASN A 512 2.58 -29.17 41.24
C ASN A 512 2.96 -29.37 42.72
N LEU A 513 4.00 -30.14 43.00
CA LEU A 513 4.51 -30.34 44.36
C LEU A 513 5.01 -29.04 44.98
N ILE A 514 5.79 -28.25 44.23
CA ILE A 514 6.35 -26.98 44.71
C ILE A 514 5.24 -25.94 44.91
N LYS A 515 4.30 -25.83 43.95
CA LYS A 515 3.16 -24.93 44.02
C LYS A 515 2.31 -25.22 45.26
N ALA A 516 1.98 -26.49 45.52
CA ALA A 516 1.23 -26.91 46.70
C ALA A 516 1.92 -26.52 48.02
N LYS A 517 3.25 -26.68 48.12
CA LYS A 517 4.02 -26.21 49.29
C LYS A 517 3.96 -24.68 49.47
N GLY A 518 4.00 -23.94 48.37
CA GLY A 518 3.82 -22.49 48.39
C GLY A 518 2.43 -22.06 48.86
N GLU A 519 1.40 -22.79 48.45
CA GLU A 519 0.02 -22.57 48.90
C GLU A 519 -0.15 -22.86 50.39
N GLU A 520 0.41 -23.98 50.88
CA GLU A 520 0.42 -24.34 52.30
C GLU A 520 1.14 -23.27 53.16
N ALA A 521 2.36 -22.88 52.78
CA ALA A 521 3.11 -21.84 53.48
C ALA A 521 2.36 -20.50 53.49
N TYR A 522 1.71 -20.13 52.38
CA TYR A 522 0.91 -18.91 52.30
C TYR A 522 -0.30 -18.95 53.25
N LEU A 523 -0.99 -20.08 53.34
CA LEU A 523 -2.11 -20.29 54.28
C LEU A 523 -1.66 -20.21 55.74
N ASN A 524 -0.47 -20.75 56.05
CA ASN A 524 0.16 -20.65 57.37
C ASN A 524 0.71 -19.25 57.68
N LYS A 525 0.62 -18.29 56.74
CA LYS A 525 1.16 -16.93 56.82
C LYS A 525 2.69 -16.87 56.87
N GLU A 526 3.36 -17.93 56.43
CA GLU A 526 4.80 -18.06 56.27
C GLU A 526 5.21 -17.44 54.92
N PHE A 527 5.02 -16.12 54.76
CA PHE A 527 5.09 -15.48 53.46
C PHE A 527 6.48 -15.52 52.80
N GLN A 528 7.57 -15.57 53.57
CA GLN A 528 8.92 -15.71 53.01
C GLN A 528 9.15 -17.11 52.40
N ASP A 529 8.66 -18.15 53.07
CA ASP A 529 8.74 -19.51 52.54
C ASP A 529 7.83 -19.68 51.32
N ALA A 530 6.62 -19.12 51.37
CA ALA A 530 5.71 -19.07 50.22
C ALA A 530 6.38 -18.40 49.01
N VAL A 531 7.06 -17.27 49.21
CA VAL A 531 7.84 -16.57 48.16
C VAL A 531 8.90 -17.50 47.57
N SER A 532 9.67 -18.21 48.40
CA SER A 532 10.71 -19.15 47.94
C SER A 532 10.15 -20.30 47.09
N PHE A 533 9.02 -20.89 47.51
CA PHE A 533 8.37 -21.94 46.73
C PHE A 533 7.76 -21.41 45.44
N TYR A 534 7.05 -20.29 45.47
CA TYR A 534 6.46 -19.71 44.28
C TYR A 534 7.51 -19.22 43.27
N GLU A 535 8.65 -18.70 43.73
CA GLU A 535 9.77 -18.35 42.86
C GLU A 535 10.28 -19.58 42.10
N LYS A 536 10.48 -20.71 42.78
CA LYS A 536 10.86 -21.98 42.14
C LYS A 536 9.80 -22.49 41.17
N ALA A 537 8.52 -22.43 41.53
CA ALA A 537 7.42 -22.83 40.64
C ALA A 537 7.38 -21.93 39.39
N HIS A 538 7.56 -20.63 39.55
CA HIS A 538 7.60 -19.65 38.46
C HIS A 538 8.81 -19.84 37.54
N GLN A 539 9.95 -20.33 38.06
CA GLN A 539 11.10 -20.71 37.21
C GLN A 539 10.79 -21.92 36.32
N ILE A 540 9.93 -22.84 36.76
CA ILE A 540 9.51 -24.00 35.95
C ILE A 540 8.49 -23.60 34.90
N LEU A 541 7.47 -22.82 35.30
CA LEU A 541 6.41 -22.34 34.42
C LEU A 541 6.24 -20.81 34.55
N PRO A 542 7.03 -20.02 33.82
CA PRO A 542 7.02 -18.57 33.94
C PRO A 542 5.72 -17.91 33.51
N ARG A 543 4.97 -18.49 32.56
CA ARG A 543 3.73 -17.90 32.03
C ARG A 543 2.47 -18.46 32.68
N GLU A 544 2.58 -19.31 33.71
CA GLU A 544 1.41 -19.79 34.45
C GLU A 544 0.87 -18.68 35.36
N LEU A 545 -0.31 -18.19 35.00
CA LEU A 545 -0.87 -16.95 35.53
C LEU A 545 -1.27 -17.04 37.01
N ASP A 546 -1.81 -18.18 37.46
CA ASP A 546 -2.29 -18.30 38.84
C ASP A 546 -1.14 -18.29 39.86
N THR A 547 -0.02 -18.90 39.50
CA THR A 547 1.25 -18.91 40.23
C THR A 547 1.85 -17.53 40.24
N GLN A 548 1.86 -16.80 39.10
CA GLN A 548 2.28 -15.40 39.09
C GLN A 548 1.45 -14.53 40.06
N LEU A 549 0.13 -14.70 40.07
CA LEU A 549 -0.76 -13.96 40.95
C LEU A 549 -0.53 -14.31 42.43
N SER A 550 -0.41 -15.61 42.76
CA SER A 550 -0.14 -16.07 44.12
C SER A 550 1.25 -15.65 44.59
N TYR A 551 2.25 -15.70 43.72
CA TYR A 551 3.60 -15.21 43.97
C TYR A 551 3.60 -13.70 44.25
N GLY A 552 2.92 -12.91 43.41
CA GLY A 552 2.79 -11.46 43.58
C GLY A 552 2.11 -11.08 44.89
N LYS A 553 1.09 -11.83 45.31
CA LYS A 553 0.47 -11.66 46.64
C LYS A 553 1.44 -11.99 47.76
N ALA A 554 2.17 -13.10 47.66
CA ALA A 554 3.14 -13.50 48.68
C ALA A 554 4.24 -12.43 48.84
N LEU A 555 4.78 -11.91 47.73
CA LEU A 555 5.74 -10.82 47.71
C LEU A 555 5.19 -9.53 48.36
N ALA A 556 3.94 -9.17 48.06
CA ALA A 556 3.29 -8.02 48.68
C ALA A 556 3.14 -8.18 50.20
N HIS A 557 2.81 -9.38 50.68
CA HIS A 557 2.74 -9.68 52.12
C HIS A 557 4.12 -9.75 52.79
N SER A 558 5.15 -10.20 52.09
CA SER A 558 6.54 -10.20 52.56
C SER A 558 7.23 -8.83 52.45
N ARG A 559 6.52 -7.80 51.98
CA ARG A 559 6.99 -6.41 51.79
C ARG A 559 8.03 -6.22 50.68
N ASP A 560 8.15 -7.16 49.74
CA ASP A 560 8.94 -6.98 48.51
C ASP A 560 8.05 -6.39 47.39
N PHE A 561 7.72 -5.10 47.55
CA PHE A 561 6.74 -4.43 46.70
C PHE A 561 7.22 -4.23 45.26
N ASP A 562 8.52 -3.99 45.07
CA ASP A 562 9.13 -3.75 43.77
C ASP A 562 9.05 -4.99 42.87
N LYS A 563 9.40 -6.17 43.39
CA LYS A 563 9.19 -7.43 42.65
C LYS A 563 7.71 -7.74 42.44
N ALA A 564 6.86 -7.49 43.45
CA ALA A 564 5.43 -7.71 43.34
C ALA A 564 4.80 -6.88 42.20
N ILE A 565 5.18 -5.61 42.07
CA ILE A 565 4.69 -4.71 41.02
C ILE A 565 5.09 -5.24 39.65
N ARG A 566 6.38 -5.51 39.42
CA ARG A 566 6.85 -6.03 38.11
C ARG A 566 6.09 -7.29 37.69
N LEU A 567 5.89 -8.21 38.63
CA LEU A 567 5.23 -9.47 38.36
C LEU A 567 3.74 -9.29 38.05
N LEU A 568 3.03 -8.46 38.82
CA LEU A 568 1.59 -8.21 38.64
C LEU A 568 1.30 -7.32 37.42
N GLU A 569 2.19 -6.39 37.07
CA GLU A 569 2.13 -5.65 35.80
C GLU A 569 2.28 -6.60 34.62
N SER A 570 3.22 -7.56 34.70
CA SER A 570 3.37 -8.63 33.68
C SER A 570 2.10 -9.48 33.58
N TYR A 571 1.53 -9.92 34.70
CA TYR A 571 0.27 -10.68 34.75
C TYR A 571 -0.89 -9.91 34.08
N ASN A 572 -1.00 -8.60 34.35
CA ASN A 572 -2.07 -7.76 33.80
C ASN A 572 -1.96 -7.53 32.29
N LYS A 573 -0.83 -7.82 31.65
CA LYS A 573 -0.75 -7.86 30.17
C LYS A 573 -1.62 -8.97 29.59
N PHE A 574 -1.75 -10.10 30.31
CA PHE A 574 -2.56 -11.25 29.89
C PHE A 574 -4.00 -11.18 30.41
N LYS A 575 -4.20 -10.70 31.65
CA LYS A 575 -5.54 -10.51 32.24
C LYS A 575 -5.77 -9.08 32.69
N THR A 576 -6.06 -8.22 31.72
CA THR A 576 -6.30 -6.78 31.89
C THR A 576 -7.47 -6.43 32.81
N ASN A 577 -8.45 -7.32 32.97
CA ASN A 577 -9.65 -7.09 33.79
C ASN A 577 -9.71 -8.02 35.02
N HIS A 578 -8.60 -8.19 35.74
CA HIS A 578 -8.57 -9.05 36.93
C HIS A 578 -8.52 -8.24 38.23
N PHE A 579 -9.67 -8.11 38.92
CA PHE A 579 -9.80 -7.24 40.09
C PHE A 579 -8.79 -7.53 41.20
N LYS A 580 -8.47 -8.81 41.49
CA LYS A 580 -7.55 -9.15 42.59
C LYS A 580 -6.13 -8.66 42.31
N SER A 581 -5.70 -8.68 41.04
CA SER A 581 -4.37 -8.19 40.65
C SER A 581 -4.27 -6.68 40.86
N HIS A 582 -5.24 -5.93 40.31
CA HIS A 582 -5.34 -4.48 40.50
C HIS A 582 -5.47 -4.07 41.98
N SER A 583 -6.21 -4.83 42.78
CA SER A 583 -6.30 -4.59 44.23
C SER A 583 -4.95 -4.72 44.93
N VAL A 584 -4.11 -5.70 44.55
CA VAL A 584 -2.79 -5.92 45.15
C VAL A 584 -1.79 -4.88 44.62
N LEU A 585 -1.80 -4.56 43.32
CA LEU A 585 -0.98 -3.48 42.75
C LEU A 585 -1.24 -2.14 43.41
N GLY A 586 -2.52 -1.78 43.61
CA GLY A 586 -2.90 -0.57 44.32
C GLY A 586 -2.32 -0.53 45.75
N TYR A 587 -2.31 -1.68 46.44
CA TYR A 587 -1.69 -1.80 47.75
C TYR A 587 -0.17 -1.62 47.70
N CYS A 588 0.52 -2.27 46.76
CA CYS A 588 1.97 -2.13 46.57
C CYS A 588 2.37 -0.67 46.27
N TYR A 589 1.70 -0.01 45.32
CA TYR A 589 1.95 1.40 45.01
C TYR A 589 1.69 2.32 46.20
N TYR A 590 0.62 2.06 46.98
CA TYR A 590 0.34 2.84 48.18
C TYR A 590 1.44 2.69 49.23
N GLN A 591 1.98 1.48 49.45
CA GLN A 591 3.10 1.26 50.37
C GLN A 591 4.40 1.94 49.89
N MET A 592 4.56 2.10 48.58
CA MET A 592 5.67 2.84 47.96
C MET A 592 5.40 4.35 47.81
N GLU A 593 4.33 4.87 48.43
CA GLU A 593 3.94 6.29 48.38
C GLU A 593 3.63 6.84 46.98
N MET A 594 3.34 5.95 46.01
CA MET A 594 2.92 6.30 44.64
C MET A 594 1.39 6.42 44.56
N PHE A 595 0.83 7.43 45.24
CA PHE A 595 -0.61 7.53 45.50
C PHE A 595 -1.47 7.68 44.24
N GLU A 596 -1.00 8.38 43.21
CA GLU A 596 -1.73 8.55 41.94
C GLU A 596 -1.86 7.22 41.20
N LYS A 597 -0.79 6.41 41.19
CA LYS A 597 -0.84 5.05 40.60
C LYS A 597 -1.76 4.13 41.40
N ALA A 598 -1.70 4.21 42.74
CA ALA A 598 -2.58 3.45 43.61
C ALA A 598 -4.07 3.78 43.38
N GLU A 599 -4.40 5.06 43.17
CA GLU A 599 -5.76 5.50 42.82
C GLU A 599 -6.26 4.84 41.53
N ILE A 600 -5.44 4.86 40.47
CA ILE A 600 -5.79 4.29 39.16
C ILE A 600 -6.10 2.80 39.29
N GLU A 601 -5.23 2.04 39.97
CA GLU A 601 -5.37 0.59 40.09
C GLU A 601 -6.59 0.21 40.95
N TRP A 602 -6.84 0.88 42.07
CA TRP A 602 -8.04 0.58 42.87
C TRP A 602 -9.34 1.02 42.20
N LYS A 603 -9.32 2.08 41.37
CA LYS A 603 -10.47 2.41 40.52
C LYS A 603 -10.77 1.30 39.51
N LYS A 604 -9.76 0.77 38.83
CA LYS A 604 -9.92 -0.39 37.92
C LYS A 604 -10.45 -1.61 38.69
N ALA A 605 -9.88 -1.91 39.85
CA ALA A 605 -10.34 -3.04 40.67
C ALA A 605 -11.81 -2.91 41.06
N HIS A 606 -12.26 -1.70 41.40
CA HIS A 606 -13.65 -1.43 41.76
C HIS A 606 -14.60 -1.41 40.55
N SER A 607 -14.18 -0.90 39.39
CA SER A 607 -15.03 -0.95 38.18
C SER A 607 -15.28 -2.37 37.70
N ILE A 608 -14.36 -3.30 37.99
CA ILE A 608 -14.52 -4.73 37.67
C ILE A 608 -15.38 -5.45 38.72
N ASN A 609 -15.24 -5.09 40.00
CA ASN A 609 -16.01 -5.67 41.10
C ASN A 609 -16.45 -4.56 42.06
N ASP A 610 -17.67 -4.08 41.84
CA ASP A 610 -18.27 -2.93 42.52
C ASP A 610 -18.75 -3.26 43.95
N SER A 611 -19.06 -4.53 44.24
CA SER A 611 -19.54 -4.95 45.56
C SER A 611 -18.44 -5.02 46.62
N LYS A 612 -17.16 -4.94 46.23
CA LYS A 612 -16.03 -5.13 47.15
C LYS A 612 -15.62 -3.83 47.86
N LEU A 613 -16.21 -3.61 49.04
CA LEU A 613 -15.98 -2.43 49.90
C LEU A 613 -14.52 -2.19 50.32
N SER A 614 -13.68 -3.23 50.35
CA SER A 614 -12.25 -3.08 50.68
C SER A 614 -11.50 -2.18 49.68
N ASN A 615 -11.90 -2.19 48.41
CA ASN A 615 -11.27 -1.34 47.39
C ASN A 615 -11.64 0.14 47.60
N LEU A 616 -12.91 0.42 47.95
CA LEU A 616 -13.37 1.76 48.29
C LEU A 616 -12.71 2.27 49.58
N TYR A 617 -12.60 1.41 50.60
CA TYR A 617 -11.87 1.74 51.82
C TYR A 617 -10.43 2.18 51.52
N ASN A 618 -9.73 1.44 50.64
CA ASN A 618 -8.38 1.78 50.25
C ASN A 618 -8.30 3.09 49.44
N LEU A 619 -9.24 3.34 48.52
CA LEU A 619 -9.35 4.62 47.80
C LEU A 619 -9.55 5.80 48.76
N ALA A 620 -10.38 5.65 49.81
CA ALA A 620 -10.54 6.68 50.82
C ALA A 620 -9.22 6.98 51.56
N GLN A 621 -8.37 5.97 51.81
CA GLN A 621 -7.04 6.19 52.38
C GLN A 621 -6.09 6.92 51.43
N VAL A 622 -6.16 6.66 50.12
CA VAL A 622 -5.41 7.41 49.09
C VAL A 622 -5.82 8.87 49.10
N TYR A 623 -7.13 9.15 49.05
CA TYR A 623 -7.63 10.52 49.04
C TYR A 623 -7.28 11.29 50.30
N ARG A 624 -7.24 10.60 51.45
CA ARG A 624 -6.71 11.19 52.68
C ARG A 624 -5.22 11.58 52.54
N LYS A 625 -4.39 10.73 51.93
CA LYS A 625 -2.95 11.00 51.74
C LYS A 625 -2.70 12.12 50.72
N LEU A 626 -3.56 12.25 49.72
CA LEU A 626 -3.53 13.32 48.72
C LEU A 626 -4.25 14.61 49.15
N ASN A 627 -4.78 14.68 50.38
CA ASN A 627 -5.62 15.78 50.89
C ASN A 627 -6.85 16.12 49.99
N GLN A 628 -7.41 15.13 49.30
CA GLN A 628 -8.58 15.29 48.42
C GLN A 628 -9.89 15.06 49.21
N LYS A 629 -10.24 16.02 50.07
CA LYS A 629 -11.39 15.95 50.99
C LYS A 629 -12.72 15.68 50.29
N LYS A 630 -12.97 16.27 49.11
CA LYS A 630 -14.23 16.08 48.36
C LYS A 630 -14.36 14.66 47.83
N LYS A 631 -13.32 14.15 47.19
CA LYS A 631 -13.30 12.78 46.66
C LYS A 631 -13.37 11.73 47.77
N MET A 632 -12.74 11.98 48.92
CA MET A 632 -12.86 11.11 50.09
C MET A 632 -14.31 11.02 50.58
N LYS A 633 -15.02 12.15 50.65
CA LYS A 633 -16.46 12.19 51.00
C LYS A 633 -17.29 11.36 50.03
N ASP A 634 -17.07 11.53 48.72
CA ASP A 634 -17.81 10.80 47.69
C ASP A 634 -17.63 9.28 47.81
N VAL A 635 -16.43 8.82 48.13
CA VAL A 635 -16.16 7.39 48.37
C VAL A 635 -16.87 6.90 49.63
N ILE A 636 -16.84 7.64 50.72
CA ILE A 636 -17.52 7.26 51.97
C ILE A 636 -19.04 7.15 51.74
N GLU A 637 -19.64 8.12 51.04
CA GLU A 637 -21.06 8.08 50.69
C GLU A 637 -21.40 6.89 49.79
N LYS A 638 -20.52 6.56 48.83
CA LYS A 638 -20.67 5.33 48.03
C LYS A 638 -20.60 4.07 48.89
N MET A 639 -19.67 3.99 49.85
CA MET A 639 -19.57 2.85 50.76
C MET A 639 -20.84 2.68 51.60
N LYS A 640 -21.41 3.77 52.13
CA LYS A 640 -22.68 3.74 52.87
C LYS A 640 -23.84 3.24 52.03
N ARG A 641 -23.90 3.61 50.74
CA ARG A 641 -24.95 3.15 49.83
C ARG A 641 -24.88 1.64 49.58
N ILE A 642 -23.68 1.07 49.57
CA ILE A 642 -23.47 -0.38 49.37
C ILE A 642 -23.75 -1.15 50.66
N ASP A 643 -23.14 -0.74 51.78
CA ASP A 643 -23.37 -1.33 53.09
C ASP A 643 -23.15 -0.28 54.21
N PRO A 644 -24.24 0.26 54.79
CA PRO A 644 -24.14 1.21 55.90
C PRO A 644 -23.48 0.62 57.16
N SER A 645 -23.47 -0.71 57.32
CA SER A 645 -22.96 -1.40 58.51
C SER A 645 -21.47 -1.73 58.45
N TYR A 646 -20.78 -1.39 57.35
CA TYR A 646 -19.37 -1.69 57.18
C TYR A 646 -18.49 -1.01 58.25
N ILE A 647 -17.81 -1.82 59.05
CA ILE A 647 -17.16 -1.42 60.31
C ILE A 647 -16.12 -0.28 60.15
N HIS A 648 -15.59 -0.10 58.93
CA HIS A 648 -14.57 0.90 58.63
C HIS A 648 -15.11 2.26 58.18
N ILE A 649 -16.43 2.44 58.02
CA ILE A 649 -17.03 3.72 57.61
C ILE A 649 -16.86 4.79 58.70
N LEU A 650 -17.29 4.53 59.93
CA LEU A 650 -17.22 5.50 61.03
C LEU A 650 -15.78 6.00 61.31
N PRO A 651 -14.74 5.14 61.32
CA PRO A 651 -13.35 5.60 61.42
C PRO A 651 -12.89 6.48 60.24
N LEU A 652 -13.39 6.25 59.02
CA LEU A 652 -13.07 7.06 57.85
C LEU A 652 -13.74 8.43 57.90
N GLU A 653 -14.98 8.51 58.36
CA GLU A 653 -15.70 9.79 58.51
C GLU A 653 -15.00 10.74 59.47
N LYS A 654 -14.59 10.26 60.65
CA LYS A 654 -13.83 11.07 61.61
C LYS A 654 -12.52 11.60 61.00
N LYS A 655 -11.86 10.79 60.17
CA LYS A 655 -10.62 11.19 59.47
C LYS A 655 -10.91 12.21 58.37
N TRP A 656 -12.01 12.05 57.65
CA TRP A 656 -12.45 13.00 56.62
C TRP A 656 -12.81 14.37 57.21
N GLU A 657 -13.53 14.41 58.34
CA GLU A 657 -13.88 15.65 59.05
C GLU A 657 -12.63 16.44 59.47
N SER A 658 -11.55 15.74 59.83
CA SER A 658 -10.28 16.34 60.25
C SER A 658 -9.40 16.87 59.10
N LEU A 659 -9.75 16.62 57.84
CA LEU A 659 -8.99 17.12 56.70
C LEU A 659 -9.23 18.63 56.49
N PRO A 660 -8.21 19.40 56.07
CA PRO A 660 -8.39 20.79 55.67
C PRO A 660 -9.35 20.89 54.49
N ASP A 661 -10.12 21.98 54.42
CA ASP A 661 -10.95 22.26 53.24
C ASP A 661 -10.06 22.53 52.01
N GLU A 662 -10.50 22.02 50.85
CA GLU A 662 -9.76 22.06 49.57
C GLU A 662 -9.54 23.48 49.03
#